data_AF-A0A349H4S5-F1
#
_entry.id   AF-A0A349H4S5-F1
#
_cell.length_a   1.000
_cell.length_b   1.000
_cell.length_c   1.000
_cell.angle_alpha   90.00
_cell.angle_beta   90.00
_cell.angle_gamma   90.00
#
_symmetry.space_group_name_H-M   'P 1'
#
loop_
_entity.id
_entity.type
_entity.pdbx_description
1 polymer ?
#
loop_
_entity_poly.entity_id
_entity_poly.type
_entity_poly.pdbx_seq_one_letter_code
_entity_poly.pdbx_strand_id
1 'polypeptide(L)'
;MNLTVKLGVLCLAVTVGAGASGVSAAPTKEKQAALLPPVPLTATGEALKAQYEAQLNTLKGDISKALPTVEAAAMEAFVKAYQAESLALAEELKTLRASAKAKDKDAAAKAYDEAKAALAEASVTAQAPAAAVLKQMDTFLASNALDAPLVKAMVLSQATPHGLAAFTQGGDANKALADALLADDDMMKQMLQAGGAREGRYGEAMAIYAAIQKASPKAADGVLQRLALGTALEHAMPIAQANPAAVTNGPAFVDPVNRYLHFEKAYLDGELDPSFTVLTAWDLRNVVNGDEPDATLAWGREMLRNYRPDHIHTADTRWRYVKAVKTEVRYGSDYDKFDKPEFQKYQNMIMNGGVCGRRAFFGRFILRTFGIPTLARPQPGHATLTHWSPEGWVINLGAGWGWGWLKDGTEDRDFLLHTQARAVEGAFLEVLRAQWIATLVGEPDVLGFHDEPSGFWNGLALYRQRAIADEAKAVALAAVGTDIGEANESKEKDVVESVDITADDRRIVAGTDGSITIPAVACSRPTASTAKIIFMKSALGGLQLHYNRTGEPETFEYTIDVAEAGPYALSARVVTVTGDQHLRISVNGAEVPVDMVLPLTMGMWDTSAAVVIPLIKGRNTLTFSRSGDNIRGVTIKDFMLKRSAI
;
A
#
# COMPACT_ATOMS: atom_id res chain seq x y z
N MET A 1 28.78 -68.79 -9.69
CA MET A 1 27.46 -69.07 -10.29
C MET A 1 26.52 -67.95 -9.88
N ASN A 2 25.94 -67.31 -10.88
CA ASN A 2 24.97 -66.22 -10.80
C ASN A 2 23.84 -66.49 -9.81
N LEU A 3 23.35 -65.46 -9.10
CA LEU A 3 22.04 -64.89 -9.41
C LEU A 3 21.79 -63.58 -8.63
N THR A 4 21.58 -62.53 -9.42
CA THR A 4 21.09 -61.20 -9.05
C THR A 4 19.66 -61.29 -8.50
N VAL A 5 19.39 -60.73 -7.32
CA VAL A 5 18.03 -60.47 -6.84
C VAL A 5 17.89 -58.97 -6.56
N LYS A 6 16.94 -58.37 -7.27
CA LYS A 6 16.59 -56.95 -7.28
C LYS A 6 16.13 -56.50 -5.89
N LEU A 7 16.74 -55.44 -5.36
CA LEU A 7 16.24 -54.70 -4.20
C LEU A 7 15.19 -53.69 -4.70
N GLY A 8 13.91 -54.03 -4.51
CA GLY A 8 12.79 -53.11 -4.74
C GLY A 8 12.62 -52.18 -3.54
N VAL A 9 12.90 -50.90 -3.74
CA VAL A 9 12.57 -49.81 -2.82
C VAL A 9 11.05 -49.63 -2.82
N LEU A 10 10.41 -49.81 -1.67
CA LEU A 10 9.04 -49.39 -1.43
C LEU A 10 9.05 -48.36 -0.28
N CYS A 11 9.40 -47.12 -0.60
CA CYS A 11 9.13 -45.99 0.28
C CYS A 11 7.68 -45.57 0.09
N LEU A 12 6.89 -45.72 1.14
CA LEU A 12 5.56 -45.12 1.28
C LEU A 12 5.69 -43.60 1.09
N ALA A 13 5.19 -43.09 -0.03
CA ALA A 13 5.02 -41.66 -0.24
C ALA A 13 3.85 -41.17 0.62
N VAL A 14 4.15 -40.59 1.78
CA VAL A 14 3.22 -39.72 2.49
C VAL A 14 3.15 -38.42 1.71
N THR A 15 2.09 -38.26 0.91
CA THR A 15 1.73 -36.98 0.29
C THR A 15 1.33 -36.00 1.38
N VAL A 16 2.30 -35.25 1.91
CA VAL A 16 2.04 -34.02 2.63
C VAL A 16 1.60 -33.00 1.59
N GLY A 17 0.30 -32.72 1.54
CA GLY A 17 -0.24 -31.61 0.77
C GLY A 17 0.33 -30.31 1.29
N ALA A 18 1.34 -29.78 0.59
CA ALA A 18 1.77 -28.40 0.76
C ALA A 18 0.62 -27.50 0.33
N GLY A 19 -0.13 -26.99 1.31
CA GLY A 19 -1.05 -25.89 1.10
C GLY A 19 -0.28 -24.73 0.48
N ALA A 20 -0.62 -24.41 -0.76
CA ALA A 20 -0.12 -23.22 -1.42
C ALA A 20 -0.55 -22.00 -0.58
N SER A 21 0.40 -21.45 0.17
CA SER A 21 0.33 -20.08 0.66
C SER A 21 0.39 -19.19 -0.57
N GLY A 22 -0.78 -18.96 -1.15
CA GLY A 22 -0.99 -18.05 -2.27
C GLY A 22 -0.56 -16.65 -1.86
N VAL A 23 0.72 -16.34 -2.09
CA VAL A 23 1.10 -15.00 -2.50
C VAL A 23 0.14 -14.70 -3.66
N SER A 24 -0.79 -13.77 -3.45
CA SER A 24 -1.54 -13.17 -4.55
C SER A 24 -0.52 -12.41 -5.40
N ALA A 25 0.18 -13.18 -6.21
CA ALA A 25 1.05 -12.69 -7.26
C ALA A 25 0.10 -12.00 -8.24
N ALA A 26 0.45 -10.78 -8.65
CA ALA A 26 -0.08 -10.34 -9.92
C ALA A 26 0.38 -11.37 -10.95
N PRO A 27 -0.44 -11.66 -11.96
CA PRO A 27 -0.01 -12.51 -13.05
C PRO A 27 1.40 -12.08 -13.53
N THR A 28 2.28 -13.05 -13.77
CA THR A 28 3.58 -12.84 -14.43
C THR A 28 3.38 -12.07 -15.74
N LYS A 29 4.42 -11.44 -16.31
CA LYS A 29 4.31 -10.77 -17.64
C LYS A 29 3.65 -11.69 -18.68
N GLU A 30 3.93 -13.00 -18.64
CA GLU A 30 3.26 -14.03 -19.45
C GLU A 30 1.75 -14.19 -19.17
N LYS A 31 1.34 -14.20 -17.89
CA LYS A 31 -0.09 -14.26 -17.53
C LYS A 31 -0.82 -12.92 -17.75
N GLN A 32 -0.11 -11.79 -17.75
CA GLN A 32 -0.67 -10.47 -18.12
C GLN A 32 -0.83 -10.36 -19.64
N ALA A 33 0.15 -10.82 -20.42
CA ALA A 33 0.04 -10.93 -21.88
C ALA A 33 -1.08 -11.90 -22.30
N ALA A 34 -1.40 -12.90 -21.48
CA ALA A 34 -2.54 -13.79 -21.70
C ALA A 34 -3.91 -13.14 -21.44
N LEU A 35 -3.99 -12.02 -20.70
CA LEU A 35 -5.26 -11.35 -20.42
C LEU A 35 -5.82 -10.63 -21.66
N LEU A 36 -4.95 -10.13 -22.54
CA LEU A 36 -5.33 -9.40 -23.75
C LEU A 36 -4.37 -9.74 -24.91
N PRO A 37 -4.70 -10.71 -25.78
CA PRO A 37 -3.86 -11.03 -26.93
C PRO A 37 -3.77 -9.84 -27.92
N PRO A 38 -2.71 -9.75 -28.72
CA PRO A 38 -2.57 -8.70 -29.73
C PRO A 38 -3.77 -8.68 -30.67
N VAL A 39 -4.39 -7.51 -30.84
CA VAL A 39 -5.52 -7.33 -31.75
C VAL A 39 -5.00 -7.34 -33.20
N PRO A 40 -5.53 -8.22 -34.08
CA PRO A 40 -5.19 -8.20 -35.50
C PRO A 40 -5.62 -6.88 -36.16
N LEU A 41 -4.77 -6.35 -37.04
CA LEU A 41 -5.11 -5.15 -37.80
C LEU A 41 -5.96 -5.48 -39.03
N THR A 42 -6.96 -4.64 -39.24
CA THR A 42 -7.72 -4.57 -40.50
C THR A 42 -6.92 -3.79 -41.56
N ALA A 43 -7.39 -3.72 -42.79
CA ALA A 43 -6.76 -2.86 -43.81
C ALA A 43 -6.67 -1.38 -43.37
N THR A 44 -7.71 -0.88 -42.69
CA THR A 44 -7.70 0.46 -42.06
C THR A 44 -6.66 0.55 -40.95
N GLY A 45 -6.57 -0.49 -40.11
CA GLY A 45 -5.55 -0.59 -39.06
C GLY A 45 -4.13 -0.55 -39.60
N GLU A 46 -3.85 -1.28 -40.69
CA GLU A 46 -2.52 -1.28 -41.33
C GLU A 46 -2.17 0.11 -41.90
N ALA A 47 -3.14 0.80 -42.51
CA ALA A 47 -2.94 2.17 -42.98
C ALA A 47 -2.63 3.15 -41.82
N LEU A 48 -3.36 3.01 -40.70
CA LEU A 48 -3.12 3.80 -39.49
C LEU A 48 -1.75 3.50 -38.87
N LYS A 49 -1.36 2.22 -38.81
CA LYS A 49 -0.03 1.80 -38.34
C LYS A 49 1.06 2.46 -39.17
N ALA A 50 0.96 2.40 -40.50
CA ALA A 50 1.93 3.05 -41.40
C ALA A 50 1.98 4.58 -41.20
N GLN A 51 0.83 5.21 -40.97
CA GLN A 51 0.77 6.65 -40.66
C GLN A 51 1.50 6.98 -39.35
N TYR A 52 1.23 6.22 -38.27
CA TYR A 52 1.87 6.42 -36.97
C TYR A 52 3.37 6.10 -37.01
N GLU A 53 3.80 5.09 -37.79
CA GLU A 53 5.22 4.80 -38.04
C GLU A 53 5.92 5.95 -38.75
N ALA A 54 5.31 6.48 -39.82
CA ALA A 54 5.86 7.63 -40.54
C ALA A 54 5.98 8.85 -39.62
N GLN A 55 4.95 9.15 -38.84
CA GLN A 55 4.95 10.25 -37.88
C GLN A 55 6.04 10.09 -36.81
N LEU A 56 6.17 8.90 -36.21
CA LEU A 56 7.20 8.61 -35.22
C LEU A 56 8.60 8.75 -35.83
N ASN A 57 8.83 8.24 -37.04
CA ASN A 57 10.12 8.32 -37.71
C ASN A 57 10.52 9.77 -38.05
N THR A 58 9.57 10.59 -38.51
CA THR A 58 9.80 12.02 -38.72
C THR A 58 10.19 12.71 -37.41
N LEU A 59 9.42 12.49 -36.34
CA LEU A 59 9.71 13.08 -35.02
C LEU A 59 11.08 12.63 -34.49
N LYS A 60 11.42 11.34 -34.58
CA LYS A 60 12.75 10.83 -34.19
C LYS A 60 13.87 11.52 -34.98
N GLY A 61 13.69 11.69 -36.29
CA GLY A 61 14.65 12.37 -37.15
C GLY A 61 14.85 13.84 -36.77
N ASP A 62 13.77 14.56 -36.46
CA ASP A 62 13.82 15.97 -36.11
C ASP A 62 14.37 16.20 -34.70
N ILE A 63 13.98 15.36 -33.73
CA ILE A 63 14.56 15.35 -32.38
C ILE A 63 16.07 15.08 -32.48
N SER A 64 16.50 14.06 -33.22
CA SER A 64 17.92 13.71 -33.36
C SER A 64 18.76 14.86 -33.91
N LYS A 65 18.22 15.65 -34.86
CA LYS A 65 18.91 16.83 -35.41
C LYS A 65 18.98 17.99 -34.40
N ALA A 66 18.03 18.06 -33.47
CA ALA A 66 17.95 19.11 -32.46
C ALA A 66 18.77 18.80 -31.19
N LEU A 67 19.24 17.55 -31.03
CA LEU A 67 20.07 17.17 -29.90
C LEU A 67 21.40 17.94 -29.92
N PRO A 68 21.91 18.36 -28.74
CA PRO A 68 23.19 19.06 -28.66
C PRO A 68 24.34 18.11 -29.05
N THR A 69 25.39 18.69 -29.64
CA THR A 69 26.63 17.94 -29.87
C THR A 69 27.40 17.83 -28.56
N VAL A 70 27.69 16.59 -28.15
CA VAL A 70 28.57 16.27 -27.03
C VAL A 70 29.92 15.82 -27.58
N GLU A 71 31.01 16.21 -26.93
CA GLU A 71 32.35 15.79 -27.33
C GLU A 71 32.49 14.28 -27.12
N ALA A 72 32.97 13.57 -28.15
CA ALA A 72 32.92 12.11 -28.19
C ALA A 72 33.74 11.47 -27.07
N ALA A 73 34.93 12.01 -26.75
CA ALA A 73 35.76 11.49 -25.66
C ALA A 73 35.13 11.75 -24.28
N ALA A 74 34.50 12.90 -24.07
CA ALA A 74 33.74 13.19 -22.85
C ALA A 74 32.54 12.24 -22.68
N MET A 75 31.81 11.97 -23.76
CA MET A 75 30.70 11.02 -23.77
C MET A 75 31.17 9.60 -23.44
N GLU A 76 32.24 9.12 -24.09
CA GLU A 76 32.81 7.79 -23.84
C GLU A 76 33.34 7.65 -22.40
N ALA A 77 34.08 8.66 -21.92
CA ALA A 77 34.61 8.67 -20.56
C ALA A 77 33.48 8.64 -19.52
N PHE A 78 32.40 9.39 -19.74
CA PHE A 78 31.22 9.38 -18.88
C PHE A 78 30.52 8.02 -18.88
N VAL A 79 30.19 7.47 -20.05
CA VAL A 79 29.50 6.17 -20.15
C VAL A 79 30.31 5.07 -19.47
N LYS A 80 31.62 5.02 -19.72
CA LYS A 80 32.51 4.05 -19.08
C LYS A 80 32.49 4.17 -17.55
N ALA A 81 32.54 5.39 -17.02
CA ALA A 81 32.55 5.62 -15.58
C ALA A 81 31.18 5.29 -14.94
N TYR A 82 30.08 5.70 -15.58
CA TYR A 82 28.71 5.36 -15.21
C TYR A 82 28.51 3.83 -15.11
N GLN A 83 28.87 3.10 -16.16
CA GLN A 83 28.68 1.65 -16.22
C GLN A 83 29.52 0.94 -15.15
N ALA A 84 30.74 1.41 -14.89
CA ALA A 84 31.58 0.87 -13.81
C ALA A 84 30.97 1.11 -12.42
N GLU A 85 30.43 2.30 -12.15
CA GLU A 85 29.76 2.61 -10.88
C GLU A 85 28.49 1.77 -10.70
N SER A 86 27.66 1.64 -11.75
CA SER A 86 26.44 0.83 -11.75
C SER A 86 26.72 -0.66 -11.45
N LEU A 87 27.74 -1.25 -12.10
CA LEU A 87 28.15 -2.63 -11.81
C LEU A 87 28.67 -2.80 -10.38
N ALA A 88 29.40 -1.82 -9.85
CA ALA A 88 29.89 -1.86 -8.47
C ALA A 88 28.75 -1.73 -7.44
N LEU A 89 27.73 -0.91 -7.73
CA LEU A 89 26.51 -0.81 -6.91
C LEU A 89 25.74 -2.13 -6.87
N ALA A 90 25.56 -2.78 -8.01
CA ALA A 90 24.90 -4.08 -8.09
C ALA A 90 25.65 -5.17 -7.29
N GLU A 91 26.98 -5.21 -7.38
CA GLU A 91 27.79 -6.19 -6.62
C GLU A 91 27.77 -5.92 -5.11
N GLU A 92 27.74 -4.65 -4.68
CA GLU A 92 27.60 -4.28 -3.26
C GLU A 92 26.29 -4.81 -2.67
N LEU A 93 25.15 -4.61 -3.35
CA LEU A 93 23.87 -5.16 -2.89
C LEU A 93 23.84 -6.69 -2.89
N LYS A 94 24.42 -7.30 -3.93
CA LYS A 94 24.48 -8.76 -4.05
C LYS A 94 25.27 -9.38 -2.88
N THR A 95 26.43 -8.82 -2.56
CA THR A 95 27.28 -9.30 -1.45
C THR A 95 26.66 -9.01 -0.09
N LEU A 96 26.03 -7.84 0.10
CA LEU A 96 25.24 -7.51 1.29
C LEU A 96 24.18 -8.59 1.57
N ARG A 97 23.36 -8.93 0.57
CA ARG A 97 22.25 -9.88 0.73
C ARG A 97 22.73 -11.32 0.88
N ALA A 98 23.82 -11.70 0.22
CA ALA A 98 24.43 -13.01 0.37
C ALA A 98 24.88 -13.27 1.83
N SER A 99 25.31 -12.24 2.55
CA SER A 99 25.75 -12.33 3.95
C SER A 99 24.68 -12.88 4.91
N ALA A 100 23.40 -12.63 4.63
CA ALA A 100 22.29 -13.08 5.48
C ALA A 100 22.23 -14.61 5.60
N LYS A 101 22.48 -15.32 4.49
CA LYS A 101 22.41 -16.79 4.41
C LYS A 101 23.77 -17.48 4.40
N ALA A 102 24.86 -16.73 4.49
CA ALA A 102 26.21 -17.28 4.46
C ALA A 102 26.49 -18.17 5.68
N LYS A 103 27.00 -19.38 5.42
CA LYS A 103 27.49 -20.31 6.46
C LYS A 103 28.80 -19.81 7.06
N ASP A 104 29.69 -19.30 6.20
CA ASP A 104 30.93 -18.64 6.60
C ASP A 104 30.68 -17.13 6.67
N LYS A 105 30.53 -16.62 7.90
CA LYS A 105 30.20 -15.21 8.15
C LYS A 105 31.39 -14.29 7.90
N ASP A 106 32.62 -14.77 8.13
CA ASP A 106 33.83 -13.97 7.96
C ASP A 106 34.15 -13.80 6.48
N ALA A 107 34.05 -14.86 5.68
CA ALA A 107 34.23 -14.78 4.23
C ALA A 107 33.18 -13.87 3.58
N ALA A 108 31.93 -13.94 4.02
CA ALA A 108 30.87 -13.08 3.50
C ALA A 108 31.05 -11.60 3.90
N ALA A 109 31.49 -11.33 5.13
CA ALA A 109 31.83 -9.98 5.57
C ALA A 109 32.98 -9.41 4.73
N LYS A 110 34.04 -10.19 4.50
CA LYS A 110 35.17 -9.79 3.67
C LYS A 110 34.75 -9.47 2.22
N ALA A 111 33.94 -10.33 1.60
CA ALA A 111 33.45 -10.10 0.24
C ALA A 111 32.61 -8.81 0.13
N TYR A 112 31.82 -8.52 1.15
CA TYR A 112 31.04 -7.29 1.22
C TYR A 112 31.93 -6.04 1.41
N ASP A 113 32.95 -6.12 2.25
CA ASP A 113 33.91 -5.03 2.44
C ASP A 113 34.73 -4.75 1.16
N GLU A 114 35.12 -5.80 0.43
CA GLU A 114 35.77 -5.70 -0.88
C GLU A 114 34.86 -5.02 -1.92
N ALA A 115 33.58 -5.42 -2.00
CA ALA A 115 32.61 -4.79 -2.90
C ALA A 115 32.36 -3.31 -2.56
N LYS A 116 32.31 -2.96 -1.26
CA LYS A 116 32.21 -1.57 -0.81
C LYS A 116 33.41 -0.72 -1.20
N ALA A 117 34.63 -1.27 -1.08
CA ALA A 117 35.84 -0.57 -1.48
C ALA A 117 35.85 -0.30 -3.00
N ALA A 118 35.46 -1.31 -3.80
CA ALA A 118 35.33 -1.16 -5.24
C ALA A 118 34.27 -0.11 -5.64
N LEU A 119 33.12 -0.10 -4.96
CA LEU A 119 32.10 0.92 -5.16
C LEU A 119 32.62 2.33 -4.84
N ALA A 120 33.36 2.50 -3.73
CA ALA A 120 33.92 3.79 -3.37
C ALA A 120 34.88 4.32 -4.44
N GLU A 121 35.76 3.46 -4.97
CA GLU A 121 36.68 3.80 -6.06
C GLU A 121 35.94 4.17 -7.36
N ALA A 122 34.95 3.36 -7.76
CA ALA A 122 34.15 3.62 -8.94
C ALA A 122 33.36 4.93 -8.83
N SER A 123 32.78 5.20 -7.66
CA SER A 123 32.02 6.43 -7.39
C SER A 123 32.91 7.66 -7.51
N VAL A 124 34.11 7.64 -6.92
CA VAL A 124 35.08 8.75 -7.03
C VAL A 124 35.50 8.96 -8.49
N THR A 125 35.78 7.87 -9.21
CA THR A 125 36.19 7.93 -10.63
C THR A 125 35.10 8.56 -11.51
N ALA A 126 33.83 8.31 -11.20
CA ALA A 126 32.70 8.82 -11.97
C ALA A 126 32.33 10.28 -11.70
N GLN A 127 32.76 10.87 -10.58
CA GLN A 127 32.41 12.25 -10.21
C GLN A 127 32.79 13.28 -11.28
N ALA A 128 34.05 13.29 -11.72
CA ALA A 128 34.53 14.32 -12.64
C ALA A 128 33.88 14.21 -14.05
N PRO A 129 33.81 13.03 -14.69
CA PRO A 129 33.08 12.87 -15.95
C PRO A 129 31.60 13.24 -15.84
N ALA A 130 30.92 12.80 -14.78
CA ALA A 130 29.50 13.09 -14.58
C ALA A 130 29.24 14.59 -14.39
N ALA A 131 30.04 15.27 -13.56
CA ALA A 131 29.91 16.71 -13.34
C ALA A 131 30.16 17.52 -14.64
N ALA A 132 31.14 17.10 -15.46
CA ALA A 132 31.43 17.75 -16.72
C ALA A 132 30.27 17.64 -17.71
N VAL A 133 29.72 16.44 -17.89
CA VAL A 133 28.58 16.19 -18.80
C VAL A 133 27.30 16.87 -18.30
N LEU A 134 26.98 16.76 -17.01
CA LEU A 134 25.82 17.45 -16.43
C LEU A 134 25.89 18.96 -16.68
N LYS A 135 27.04 19.57 -16.42
CA LYS A 135 27.24 21.01 -16.67
C LYS A 135 27.08 21.37 -18.14
N GLN A 136 27.55 20.52 -19.06
CA GLN A 136 27.41 20.75 -20.49
C GLN A 136 25.94 20.65 -20.93
N MET A 137 25.16 19.75 -20.33
CA MET A 137 23.76 19.46 -20.70
C MET A 137 22.72 20.28 -19.93
N ASP A 138 23.12 21.00 -18.88
CA ASP A 138 22.23 21.74 -17.96
C ASP A 138 21.21 22.63 -18.69
N THR A 139 21.69 23.54 -19.55
CA THR A 139 20.81 24.44 -20.31
C THR A 139 19.87 23.70 -21.26
N PHE A 140 20.32 22.58 -21.83
CA PHE A 140 19.50 21.79 -22.74
C PHE A 140 18.40 21.05 -21.97
N LEU A 141 18.73 20.36 -20.88
CA LEU A 141 17.77 19.61 -20.07
C LEU A 141 16.75 20.53 -19.40
N ALA A 142 17.14 21.74 -18.99
CA ALA A 142 16.23 22.73 -18.41
C ALA A 142 15.21 23.29 -19.42
N SER A 143 15.53 23.27 -20.72
CA SER A 143 14.70 23.85 -21.78
C SER A 143 13.46 23.00 -22.09
N ASN A 144 12.31 23.65 -22.27
CA ASN A 144 11.07 23.02 -22.74
C ASN A 144 10.89 23.06 -24.27
N ALA A 145 11.89 23.53 -25.03
CA ALA A 145 11.76 23.76 -26.46
C ALA A 145 11.45 22.49 -27.27
N LEU A 146 11.84 21.32 -26.77
CA LEU A 146 11.56 20.03 -27.40
C LEU A 146 10.41 19.27 -26.75
N ASP A 147 9.74 19.80 -25.73
CA ASP A 147 8.73 19.04 -24.97
C ASP A 147 7.64 18.49 -25.90
N ALA A 148 7.02 19.34 -26.74
CA ALA A 148 5.94 18.93 -27.66
C ALA A 148 6.32 17.78 -28.61
N PRO A 149 7.38 17.86 -29.43
CA PRO A 149 7.77 16.74 -30.28
C PRO A 149 8.23 15.52 -29.47
N LEU A 150 8.89 15.71 -28.33
CA LEU A 150 9.41 14.64 -27.48
C LEU A 150 8.28 13.82 -26.85
N VAL A 151 7.29 14.47 -26.24
CA VAL A 151 6.16 13.76 -25.60
C VAL A 151 5.32 13.02 -26.62
N LYS A 152 5.08 13.62 -27.80
CA LYS A 152 4.36 12.98 -28.89
C LYS A 152 5.10 11.74 -29.43
N ALA A 153 6.41 11.86 -29.64
CA ALA A 153 7.24 10.73 -30.05
C ALA A 153 7.25 9.61 -28.99
N MET A 154 7.31 9.97 -27.70
CA MET A 154 7.27 9.01 -26.61
C MET A 154 5.93 8.28 -26.50
N VAL A 155 4.81 8.98 -26.61
CA VAL A 155 3.48 8.34 -26.62
C VAL A 155 3.35 7.38 -27.78
N LEU A 156 3.75 7.77 -29.00
CA LEU A 156 3.75 6.89 -30.17
C LEU A 156 4.70 5.68 -30.01
N SER A 157 5.86 5.89 -29.38
CA SER A 157 6.84 4.83 -29.12
C SER A 157 6.33 3.83 -28.10
N GLN A 158 5.81 4.30 -26.96
CA GLN A 158 5.30 3.45 -25.89
C GLN A 158 4.00 2.75 -26.28
N ALA A 159 3.08 3.43 -26.97
CA ALA A 159 1.87 2.80 -27.50
C ALA A 159 2.16 1.76 -28.59
N THR A 160 3.31 1.90 -29.24
CA THR A 160 3.67 1.32 -30.53
C THR A 160 2.69 1.75 -31.64
N PRO A 161 3.17 1.97 -32.88
CA PRO A 161 2.28 2.25 -34.00
C PRO A 161 1.22 1.18 -34.21
N HIS A 162 1.56 -0.10 -33.97
CA HIS A 162 0.60 -1.21 -34.02
C HIS A 162 -0.47 -1.09 -32.93
N GLY A 163 -0.07 -0.90 -31.67
CA GLY A 163 -0.99 -0.84 -30.53
C GLY A 163 -1.98 0.33 -30.64
N LEU A 164 -1.49 1.51 -31.02
CA LEU A 164 -2.37 2.67 -31.23
C LEU A 164 -3.31 2.47 -32.43
N ALA A 165 -2.84 1.88 -33.53
CA ALA A 165 -3.68 1.55 -34.67
C ALA A 165 -4.75 0.52 -34.33
N ALA A 166 -4.40 -0.51 -33.55
CA ALA A 166 -5.31 -1.53 -33.06
C ALA A 166 -6.46 -0.94 -32.22
N PHE A 167 -6.18 0.05 -31.38
CA PHE A 167 -7.21 0.80 -30.67
C PHE A 167 -8.05 1.67 -31.61
N THR A 168 -7.37 2.46 -32.45
CA THR A 168 -7.99 3.46 -33.35
C THR A 168 -8.97 2.81 -34.34
N GLN A 169 -8.64 1.63 -34.88
CA GLN A 169 -9.51 0.92 -35.82
C GLN A 169 -10.82 0.41 -35.20
N GLY A 170 -10.97 0.48 -33.87
CA GLY A 170 -12.17 0.05 -33.15
C GLY A 170 -13.42 0.91 -33.43
N GLY A 171 -13.28 2.03 -34.15
CA GLY A 171 -14.38 2.87 -34.64
C GLY A 171 -14.10 4.37 -34.49
N ASP A 172 -15.02 5.20 -34.98
CA ASP A 172 -14.85 6.66 -35.02
C ASP A 172 -14.64 7.28 -33.63
N ALA A 173 -15.28 6.73 -32.60
CA ALA A 173 -15.10 7.19 -31.22
C ALA A 173 -13.67 6.95 -30.71
N ASN A 174 -13.09 5.78 -30.98
CA ASN A 174 -11.70 5.48 -30.61
C ASN A 174 -10.72 6.34 -31.41
N LYS A 175 -11.01 6.54 -32.70
CA LYS A 175 -10.21 7.44 -33.53
C LYS A 175 -10.23 8.87 -32.99
N ALA A 176 -11.40 9.39 -32.62
CA ALA A 176 -11.50 10.73 -32.04
C ALA A 176 -10.69 10.88 -30.74
N LEU A 177 -10.68 9.85 -29.88
CA LEU A 177 -9.87 9.85 -28.65
C LEU A 177 -8.37 9.85 -28.95
N ALA A 178 -7.91 9.03 -29.89
CA ALA A 178 -6.51 8.97 -30.30
C ALA A 178 -6.06 10.29 -30.96
N ASP A 179 -6.87 10.84 -31.85
CA ASP A 179 -6.61 12.13 -32.50
C ASP A 179 -6.55 13.27 -31.47
N ALA A 180 -7.48 13.29 -30.51
CA ALA A 180 -7.51 14.29 -29.43
C ALA A 180 -6.25 14.22 -28.56
N LEU A 181 -5.82 13.02 -28.15
CA LEU A 181 -4.58 12.85 -27.39
C LEU A 181 -3.37 13.33 -28.19
N LEU A 182 -3.24 12.93 -29.45
CA LEU A 182 -2.11 13.33 -30.28
C LEU A 182 -2.15 14.82 -30.66
N ALA A 183 -3.27 15.52 -30.47
CA ALA A 183 -3.36 16.96 -30.65
C ALA A 183 -3.04 17.76 -29.37
N ASP A 184 -2.97 17.11 -28.20
CA ASP A 184 -2.83 17.76 -26.89
C ASP A 184 -1.48 17.42 -26.26
N ASP A 185 -0.48 18.28 -26.53
CA ASP A 185 0.89 18.09 -26.04
C ASP A 185 0.96 18.19 -24.49
N ASP A 186 0.10 19.00 -23.87
CA ASP A 186 0.05 19.14 -22.41
C ASP A 186 -0.52 17.88 -21.75
N MET A 187 -1.58 17.29 -22.31
CA MET A 187 -2.12 16.03 -21.81
C MET A 187 -1.11 14.89 -21.97
N MET A 188 -0.45 14.76 -23.14
CA MET A 188 0.61 13.77 -23.33
C MET A 188 1.74 13.93 -22.33
N LYS A 189 2.16 15.19 -22.06
CA LYS A 189 3.17 15.49 -21.05
C LYS A 189 2.73 15.08 -19.64
N GLN A 190 1.52 15.43 -19.22
CA GLN A 190 0.98 15.01 -17.92
C GLN A 190 0.94 13.48 -17.77
N MET A 191 0.51 12.77 -18.82
CA MET A 191 0.52 11.30 -18.82
C MET A 191 1.92 10.73 -18.63
N LEU A 192 2.92 11.25 -19.35
CA LEU A 192 4.31 10.78 -19.25
C LEU A 192 4.95 11.16 -17.91
N GLN A 193 4.68 12.35 -17.37
CA GLN A 193 5.09 12.73 -16.01
C GLN A 193 4.52 11.77 -14.96
N ALA A 194 3.31 11.27 -15.19
CA ALA A 194 2.66 10.23 -14.38
C ALA A 194 3.14 8.80 -14.68
N GLY A 195 4.18 8.62 -15.51
CA GLY A 195 4.78 7.32 -15.85
C GLY A 195 4.18 6.62 -17.07
N GLY A 196 3.32 7.29 -17.84
CA GLY A 196 2.71 6.76 -19.06
C GLY A 196 1.59 5.76 -18.82
N ALA A 197 0.80 5.45 -19.87
CA ALA A 197 -0.26 4.45 -19.78
C ALA A 197 0.34 3.06 -19.56
N ARG A 198 -0.23 2.26 -18.66
CA ARG A 198 0.25 0.91 -18.37
C ARG A 198 0.27 0.05 -19.65
N GLU A 199 1.40 -0.61 -19.92
CA GLU A 199 1.67 -1.35 -21.16
C GLU A 199 1.50 -0.52 -22.45
N GLY A 200 1.67 0.81 -22.38
CA GLY A 200 1.50 1.69 -23.54
C GLY A 200 0.06 1.86 -24.01
N ARG A 201 -0.94 1.46 -23.23
CA ARG A 201 -2.36 1.43 -23.66
C ARG A 201 -3.02 2.81 -23.58
N TYR A 202 -2.45 3.79 -24.30
CA TYR A 202 -2.85 5.20 -24.27
C TYR A 202 -4.28 5.44 -24.77
N GLY A 203 -4.73 4.68 -25.77
CA GLY A 203 -6.10 4.75 -26.26
C GLY A 203 -7.12 4.36 -25.18
N GLU A 204 -6.88 3.23 -24.51
CA GLU A 204 -7.72 2.77 -23.40
C GLU A 204 -7.66 3.71 -22.20
N ALA A 205 -6.49 4.26 -21.87
CA ALA A 205 -6.37 5.29 -20.85
C ALA A 205 -7.25 6.51 -21.18
N MET A 206 -7.22 7.00 -22.42
CA MET A 206 -8.07 8.11 -22.85
C MET A 206 -9.57 7.77 -22.79
N ALA A 207 -9.95 6.55 -23.14
CA ALA A 207 -11.33 6.10 -23.03
C ALA A 207 -11.81 6.11 -21.57
N ILE A 208 -10.98 5.62 -20.64
CA ILE A 208 -11.27 5.63 -19.20
C ILE A 208 -11.34 7.07 -18.68
N TYR A 209 -10.38 7.91 -19.03
CA TYR A 209 -10.34 9.31 -18.59
C TYR A 209 -11.58 10.08 -19.06
N ALA A 210 -11.98 9.93 -20.32
CA ALA A 210 -13.20 10.53 -20.87
C ALA A 210 -14.47 10.00 -20.17
N ALA A 211 -14.52 8.71 -19.85
CA ALA A 211 -15.63 8.12 -19.11
C ALA A 211 -15.74 8.69 -17.68
N ILE A 212 -14.61 8.87 -17.00
CA ILE A 212 -14.54 9.50 -15.67
C ILE A 212 -15.02 10.96 -15.74
N GLN A 213 -14.50 11.75 -16.68
CA GLN A 213 -14.93 13.15 -16.85
C GLN A 213 -16.43 13.28 -17.16
N LYS A 214 -16.98 12.33 -17.91
CA LYS A 214 -18.42 12.26 -18.16
C LYS A 214 -19.21 11.90 -16.90
N ALA A 215 -18.69 11.01 -16.06
CA ALA A 215 -19.35 10.57 -14.83
C ALA A 215 -19.30 11.64 -13.72
N SER A 216 -18.24 12.45 -13.66
CA SER A 216 -18.12 13.55 -12.70
C SER A 216 -17.40 14.76 -13.30
N PRO A 217 -18.04 15.95 -13.33
CA PRO A 217 -17.38 17.18 -13.77
C PRO A 217 -16.27 17.64 -12.82
N LYS A 218 -16.19 17.09 -11.60
CA LYS A 218 -15.12 17.40 -10.64
C LYS A 218 -13.77 16.80 -11.04
N ALA A 219 -13.77 15.82 -11.95
CA ALA A 219 -12.57 15.21 -12.53
C ALA A 219 -11.78 16.16 -13.47
N ALA A 220 -12.23 17.41 -13.64
CA ALA A 220 -11.60 18.37 -14.54
C ALA A 220 -10.50 19.22 -13.88
N ASP A 221 -10.41 19.28 -12.54
CA ASP A 221 -9.41 20.11 -11.86
C ASP A 221 -8.83 19.49 -10.56
N GLY A 222 -7.69 20.02 -10.11
CA GLY A 222 -7.09 19.78 -8.81
C GLY A 222 -6.65 18.33 -8.56
N VAL A 223 -6.79 17.88 -7.30
CA VAL A 223 -6.48 16.48 -6.93
C VAL A 223 -7.41 15.48 -7.61
N LEU A 224 -8.66 15.87 -7.92
CA LEU A 224 -9.62 14.99 -8.56
C LEU A 224 -9.29 14.76 -10.04
N GLN A 225 -8.78 15.76 -10.75
CA GLN A 225 -8.22 15.53 -12.09
C GLN A 225 -6.98 14.63 -12.05
N ARG A 226 -6.07 14.84 -11.09
CA ARG A 226 -4.89 13.97 -10.91
C ARG A 226 -5.31 12.52 -10.57
N LEU A 227 -6.37 12.34 -9.79
CA LEU A 227 -6.95 11.03 -9.49
C LEU A 227 -7.56 10.39 -10.73
N ALA A 228 -8.31 11.15 -11.54
CA ALA A 228 -8.87 10.68 -12.79
C ALA A 228 -7.77 10.22 -13.76
N LEU A 229 -6.71 11.02 -13.90
CA LEU A 229 -5.55 10.71 -14.74
C LEU A 229 -4.81 9.47 -14.24
N GLY A 230 -4.48 9.42 -12.94
CA GLY A 230 -3.82 8.26 -12.34
C GLY A 230 -4.65 6.98 -12.48
N THR A 231 -5.97 7.06 -12.29
CA THR A 231 -6.89 5.92 -12.49
C THR A 231 -6.89 5.46 -13.94
N ALA A 232 -7.01 6.38 -14.90
CA ALA A 232 -7.00 6.08 -16.32
C ALA A 232 -5.70 5.39 -16.77
N LEU A 233 -4.55 5.90 -16.34
CA LEU A 233 -3.25 5.36 -16.74
C LEU A 233 -2.99 3.97 -16.16
N GLU A 234 -3.39 3.74 -14.91
CA GLU A 234 -3.16 2.48 -14.23
C GLU A 234 -4.12 1.38 -14.68
N HIS A 235 -5.40 1.73 -14.88
CA HIS A 235 -6.44 0.79 -15.31
C HIS A 235 -6.54 0.61 -16.83
N ALA A 236 -5.69 1.28 -17.60
CA ALA A 236 -5.53 1.02 -19.04
C ALA A 236 -5.23 -0.46 -19.33
N MET A 237 -4.57 -1.13 -18.37
CA MET A 237 -4.53 -2.59 -18.26
C MET A 237 -5.50 -3.05 -17.16
N PRO A 238 -6.50 -3.91 -17.45
CA PRO A 238 -7.48 -4.35 -16.46
C PRO A 238 -6.84 -5.00 -15.23
N ILE A 239 -7.28 -4.56 -14.04
CA ILE A 239 -6.85 -5.11 -12.75
C ILE A 239 -7.86 -6.15 -12.29
N ALA A 240 -7.43 -7.41 -12.17
CA ALA A 240 -8.29 -8.48 -11.68
C ALA A 240 -8.77 -8.18 -10.25
N GLN A 241 -10.07 -8.36 -9.99
CA GLN A 241 -10.66 -8.07 -8.68
C GLN A 241 -10.58 -9.31 -7.77
N ALA A 242 -10.11 -9.11 -6.55
CA ALA A 242 -10.03 -10.14 -5.51
C ALA A 242 -11.35 -10.24 -4.73
N ASN A 243 -12.34 -10.91 -5.34
CA ASN A 243 -13.63 -11.21 -4.73
C ASN A 243 -13.51 -12.24 -3.58
N PRO A 244 -14.45 -12.25 -2.60
CA PRO A 244 -14.57 -13.35 -1.65
C PRO A 244 -14.73 -14.70 -2.34
N ALA A 245 -14.20 -15.77 -1.76
CA ALA A 245 -14.19 -17.10 -2.40
C ALA A 245 -15.59 -17.67 -2.63
N ALA A 246 -16.57 -17.31 -1.78
CA ALA A 246 -17.97 -17.71 -1.95
C ALA A 246 -18.68 -16.97 -3.10
N VAL A 247 -18.10 -15.88 -3.62
CA VAL A 247 -18.68 -15.10 -4.71
C VAL A 247 -18.14 -15.61 -6.04
N THR A 248 -18.86 -16.54 -6.66
CA THR A 248 -18.43 -17.19 -7.92
C THR A 248 -18.73 -16.39 -9.18
N ASN A 249 -19.66 -15.43 -9.11
CA ASN A 249 -20.10 -14.59 -10.24
C ASN A 249 -19.80 -13.10 -10.01
N GLY A 250 -18.72 -12.79 -9.28
CA GLY A 250 -18.29 -11.40 -9.05
C GLY A 250 -17.65 -10.77 -10.29
N PRO A 251 -17.49 -9.43 -10.32
CA PRO A 251 -16.76 -8.77 -11.38
C PRO A 251 -15.36 -9.35 -11.54
N ALA A 252 -14.95 -9.64 -12.79
CA ALA A 252 -13.62 -10.16 -13.07
C ALA A 252 -12.53 -9.11 -12.84
N PHE A 253 -12.84 -7.84 -13.10
CA PHE A 253 -11.94 -6.71 -13.00
C PHE A 253 -12.54 -5.61 -12.14
N VAL A 254 -11.67 -4.78 -11.56
CA VAL A 254 -12.04 -3.53 -10.93
C VAL A 254 -12.54 -2.56 -12.00
N ASP A 255 -13.69 -1.93 -11.77
CA ASP A 255 -14.23 -0.91 -12.68
C ASP A 255 -13.53 0.44 -12.41
N PRO A 256 -12.87 1.05 -13.41
CA PRO A 256 -12.09 2.25 -13.19
C PRO A 256 -12.95 3.50 -12.90
N VAL A 257 -14.17 3.58 -13.45
CA VAL A 257 -15.06 4.72 -13.20
C VAL A 257 -15.59 4.67 -11.77
N ASN A 258 -16.03 3.49 -11.31
CA ASN A 258 -16.47 3.28 -9.93
C ASN A 258 -15.32 3.48 -8.95
N ARG A 259 -14.12 2.99 -9.28
CA ARG A 259 -12.90 3.21 -8.48
C ARG A 259 -12.61 4.69 -8.29
N TYR A 260 -12.70 5.49 -9.36
CA TYR A 260 -12.57 6.94 -9.28
C TYR A 260 -13.65 7.55 -8.38
N LEU A 261 -14.93 7.25 -8.64
CA LEU A 261 -16.07 7.81 -7.90
C LEU A 261 -16.04 7.44 -6.41
N HIS A 262 -15.54 6.25 -6.07
CA HIS A 262 -15.35 5.81 -4.69
C HIS A 262 -14.35 6.69 -3.93
N PHE A 263 -13.20 6.99 -4.55
CA PHE A 263 -12.21 7.86 -3.94
C PHE A 263 -12.61 9.34 -3.99
N GLU A 264 -13.30 9.80 -5.04
CA GLU A 264 -13.87 11.14 -5.09
C GLU A 264 -14.84 11.35 -3.92
N LYS A 265 -15.78 10.42 -3.70
CA LYS A 265 -16.72 10.50 -2.57
C LYS A 265 -15.98 10.53 -1.23
N ALA A 266 -15.05 9.60 -1.03
CA ALA A 266 -14.28 9.54 0.22
C ALA A 266 -13.48 10.83 0.48
N TYR A 267 -12.92 11.44 -0.57
CA TYR A 267 -12.22 12.72 -0.47
C TYR A 267 -13.17 13.86 -0.06
N LEU A 268 -14.31 13.98 -0.73
CA LEU A 268 -15.30 15.03 -0.46
C LEU A 268 -15.94 14.90 0.93
N ASP A 269 -16.07 13.67 1.43
CA ASP A 269 -16.57 13.38 2.78
C ASP A 269 -15.49 13.55 3.87
N GLY A 270 -14.26 13.92 3.51
CA GLY A 270 -13.15 14.10 4.45
C GLY A 270 -12.63 12.79 5.06
N GLU A 271 -12.82 11.67 4.37
CA GLU A 271 -12.47 10.34 4.85
C GLU A 271 -11.06 9.88 4.45
N LEU A 272 -10.41 10.58 3.52
CA LEU A 272 -9.03 10.28 3.09
C LEU A 272 -8.03 11.07 3.94
N ASP A 273 -6.77 10.62 3.90
CA ASP A 273 -5.70 11.31 4.61
C ASP A 273 -5.58 12.78 4.15
N PRO A 274 -5.30 13.74 5.05
CA PRO A 274 -5.14 15.15 4.68
C PRO A 274 -4.12 15.38 3.54
N SER A 275 -3.09 14.54 3.47
CA SER A 275 -2.06 14.63 2.44
C SER A 275 -2.51 14.13 1.07
N PHE A 276 -3.70 13.55 0.94
CA PHE A 276 -4.27 13.17 -0.37
C PHE A 276 -4.28 14.35 -1.35
N THR A 277 -4.50 15.57 -0.86
CA THR A 277 -4.57 16.81 -1.64
C THR A 277 -3.28 17.18 -2.38
N VAL A 278 -2.12 16.74 -1.89
CA VAL A 278 -0.82 17.07 -2.49
C VAL A 278 -0.32 16.00 -3.45
N LEU A 279 -0.96 14.83 -3.49
CA LEU A 279 -0.51 13.69 -4.30
C LEU A 279 -0.59 13.99 -5.81
N THR A 280 0.48 13.67 -6.52
CA THR A 280 0.54 13.77 -7.99
C THR A 280 -0.28 12.66 -8.65
N ALA A 281 -0.52 12.78 -9.96
CA ALA A 281 -1.13 11.68 -10.72
C ALA A 281 -0.29 10.39 -10.63
N TRP A 282 1.04 10.48 -10.55
CA TRP A 282 1.93 9.34 -10.36
C TRP A 282 1.70 8.66 -9.00
N ASP A 283 1.58 9.44 -7.92
CA ASP A 283 1.31 8.91 -6.58
C ASP A 283 -0.06 8.22 -6.51
N LEU A 284 -1.07 8.83 -7.12
CA LEU A 284 -2.45 8.34 -7.10
C LEU A 284 -2.63 7.02 -7.85
N ARG A 285 -1.77 6.70 -8.83
CA ARG A 285 -1.70 5.34 -9.42
C ARG A 285 -1.45 4.27 -8.35
N ASN A 286 -0.60 4.57 -7.39
CA ASN A 286 -0.25 3.66 -6.30
C ASN A 286 -1.32 3.58 -5.19
N VAL A 287 -2.35 4.44 -5.26
CA VAL A 287 -3.57 4.36 -4.45
C VAL A 287 -4.61 3.46 -5.13
N VAL A 288 -4.82 3.66 -6.43
CA VAL A 288 -5.93 3.02 -7.18
C VAL A 288 -5.58 1.66 -7.79
N ASN A 289 -4.30 1.24 -7.76
CA ASN A 289 -3.80 -0.05 -8.29
C ASN A 289 -4.17 -1.30 -7.47
N GLY A 290 -5.05 -1.15 -6.49
CA GLY A 290 -5.48 -2.22 -5.61
C GLY A 290 -6.49 -3.18 -6.24
N ASP A 291 -6.39 -4.48 -5.90
CA ASP A 291 -7.29 -5.54 -6.38
C ASP A 291 -8.57 -5.67 -5.54
N GLU A 292 -8.72 -4.83 -4.52
CA GLU A 292 -9.80 -4.91 -3.55
C GLU A 292 -11.10 -4.39 -4.16
N PRO A 293 -12.27 -5.01 -3.91
CA PRO A 293 -13.55 -4.39 -4.25
C PRO A 293 -13.74 -3.04 -3.51
N ASP A 294 -14.40 -2.07 -4.14
CA ASP A 294 -14.60 -0.73 -3.56
C ASP A 294 -15.38 -0.78 -2.23
N ALA A 295 -16.36 -1.68 -2.11
CA ALA A 295 -17.07 -1.93 -0.86
C ALA A 295 -16.14 -2.42 0.26
N THR A 296 -15.07 -3.17 -0.06
CA THR A 296 -14.06 -3.59 0.90
C THR A 296 -13.16 -2.43 1.33
N LEU A 297 -12.84 -1.51 0.42
CA LEU A 297 -12.12 -0.27 0.77
C LEU A 297 -12.95 0.62 1.71
N ALA A 298 -14.26 0.77 1.43
CA ALA A 298 -15.18 1.50 2.32
C ALA A 298 -15.27 0.84 3.70
N TRP A 299 -15.45 -0.49 3.72
CA TRP A 299 -15.43 -1.28 4.96
C TRP A 299 -14.13 -1.08 5.75
N GLY A 300 -12.96 -1.06 5.10
CA GLY A 300 -11.68 -0.86 5.79
C GLY A 300 -11.59 0.49 6.50
N ARG A 301 -12.05 1.56 5.85
CA ARG A 301 -12.12 2.90 6.47
C ARG A 301 -13.05 2.92 7.68
N GLU A 302 -14.27 2.41 7.50
CA GLU A 302 -15.28 2.40 8.56
C GLU A 302 -14.87 1.50 9.73
N MET A 303 -14.34 0.31 9.45
CA MET A 303 -13.81 -0.62 10.44
C MET A 303 -12.76 0.08 11.30
N LEU A 304 -11.78 0.74 10.70
CA LEU A 304 -10.72 1.37 11.49
C LEU A 304 -11.23 2.56 12.29
N ARG A 305 -12.16 3.36 11.73
CA ARG A 305 -12.82 4.48 12.45
C ARG A 305 -13.57 4.01 13.69
N ASN A 306 -14.25 2.88 13.60
CA ASN A 306 -15.00 2.31 14.72
C ASN A 306 -14.07 1.63 15.72
N TYR A 307 -13.10 0.86 15.22
CA TYR A 307 -12.31 -0.06 16.03
C TYR A 307 -11.08 0.59 16.67
N ARG A 308 -10.27 1.31 15.88
CA ARG A 308 -9.01 1.95 16.28
C ARG A 308 -8.84 3.37 15.70
N PRO A 309 -9.74 4.32 16.03
CA PRO A 309 -9.62 5.72 15.59
C PRO A 309 -8.31 6.38 16.03
N ASP A 310 -7.66 5.91 17.09
CA ASP A 310 -6.33 6.34 17.51
C ASP A 310 -5.26 6.10 16.41
N HIS A 311 -5.39 5.03 15.62
CA HIS A 311 -4.50 4.78 14.49
C HIS A 311 -4.73 5.73 13.30
N ILE A 312 -5.87 6.40 13.24
CA ILE A 312 -6.19 7.39 12.19
C ILE A 312 -5.63 8.75 12.59
N HIS A 313 -5.76 9.11 13.87
CA HIS A 313 -5.42 10.46 14.36
C HIS A 313 -3.99 10.60 14.87
N THR A 314 -3.21 9.52 14.91
CA THR A 314 -1.81 9.58 15.33
C THR A 314 -0.99 10.53 14.44
N ALA A 315 -0.12 11.31 15.10
CA ALA A 315 0.79 12.22 14.42
C ALA A 315 1.97 11.51 13.73
N ASP A 316 2.27 10.25 14.11
CA ASP A 316 3.32 9.47 13.47
C ASP A 316 2.84 8.94 12.11
N THR A 317 3.14 9.71 11.06
CA THR A 317 2.78 9.43 9.66
C THR A 317 3.35 8.11 9.14
N ARG A 318 4.42 7.58 9.76
CA ARG A 318 5.00 6.26 9.44
C ARG A 318 4.14 5.11 9.96
N TRP A 319 3.27 5.38 10.94
CA TRP A 319 2.41 4.37 11.57
C TRP A 319 0.92 4.65 11.39
N ARG A 320 0.53 5.85 10.93
CA ARG A 320 -0.88 6.18 10.66
C ARG A 320 -1.52 5.12 9.76
N TYR A 321 -2.68 4.62 10.18
CA TYR A 321 -3.41 3.48 9.64
C TYR A 321 -2.72 2.11 9.82
N VAL A 322 -1.46 2.00 9.37
CA VAL A 322 -0.72 0.73 9.31
C VAL A 322 -0.31 0.19 10.68
N LYS A 323 -0.38 1.00 11.75
CA LYS A 323 -0.26 0.53 13.16
C LYS A 323 -1.29 -0.55 13.50
N ALA A 324 -2.41 -0.60 12.79
CA ALA A 324 -3.37 -1.71 12.89
C ALA A 324 -2.74 -3.09 12.59
N VAL A 325 -1.71 -3.16 11.75
CA VAL A 325 -1.03 -4.44 11.47
C VAL A 325 -0.34 -4.99 12.71
N LYS A 326 0.38 -4.15 13.46
CA LYS A 326 1.12 -4.61 14.64
C LYS A 326 0.20 -4.93 15.82
N THR A 327 -0.84 -4.11 15.99
CA THR A 327 -1.77 -4.17 17.13
C THR A 327 -2.87 -5.21 16.92
N GLU A 328 -3.42 -5.32 15.71
CA GLU A 328 -4.64 -6.11 15.45
C GLU A 328 -4.40 -7.39 14.65
N VAL A 329 -3.45 -7.39 13.71
CA VAL A 329 -3.19 -8.57 12.87
C VAL A 329 -2.18 -9.50 13.55
N ARG A 330 -2.66 -10.55 14.22
CA ARG A 330 -1.78 -11.52 14.92
C ARG A 330 -0.76 -12.14 13.97
N TYR A 331 0.50 -12.22 14.39
CA TYR A 331 1.51 -13.05 13.75
C TYR A 331 1.32 -14.52 14.11
N GLY A 332 1.31 -15.39 13.09
CA GLY A 332 1.16 -16.84 13.20
C GLY A 332 0.04 -17.37 12.30
N SER A 333 0.18 -18.60 11.79
CA SER A 333 -0.73 -19.21 10.80
C SER A 333 -1.72 -20.23 11.39
N ASP A 334 -1.72 -20.45 12.72
CA ASP A 334 -2.54 -21.50 13.35
C ASP A 334 -4.05 -21.32 13.12
N TYR A 335 -4.48 -20.08 12.87
CA TYR A 335 -5.88 -19.70 12.70
C TYR A 335 -6.28 -19.52 11.24
N ASP A 336 -5.37 -19.64 10.28
CA ASP A 336 -5.70 -19.51 8.84
C ASP A 336 -6.75 -20.55 8.41
N LYS A 337 -6.81 -21.69 9.10
CA LYS A 337 -7.82 -22.75 8.90
C LYS A 337 -9.25 -22.33 9.24
N PHE A 338 -9.43 -21.22 9.95
CA PHE A 338 -10.74 -20.64 10.31
C PHE A 338 -11.16 -19.51 9.37
N ASP A 339 -10.44 -19.32 8.26
CA ASP A 339 -10.86 -18.39 7.22
C ASP A 339 -12.23 -18.77 6.66
N LYS A 340 -13.03 -17.75 6.42
CA LYS A 340 -14.41 -17.87 5.94
C LYS A 340 -14.49 -17.52 4.46
N PRO A 341 -15.04 -18.39 3.59
CA PRO A 341 -15.14 -18.12 2.16
C PRO A 341 -16.07 -16.94 1.84
N GLU A 342 -17.02 -16.63 2.72
CA GLU A 342 -17.90 -15.48 2.63
C GLU A 342 -17.19 -14.14 2.91
N PHE A 343 -16.04 -14.19 3.60
CA PHE A 343 -15.27 -13.00 3.92
C PHE A 343 -14.24 -12.69 2.84
N GLN A 344 -14.02 -11.39 2.62
CA GLN A 344 -12.93 -10.93 1.79
C GLN A 344 -11.59 -11.26 2.47
N LYS A 345 -10.53 -11.54 1.71
CA LYS A 345 -9.21 -11.90 2.27
C LYS A 345 -8.69 -10.96 3.37
N TYR A 346 -8.91 -9.64 3.30
CA TYR A 346 -8.47 -8.70 4.34
C TYR A 346 -9.31 -8.77 5.62
N GLN A 347 -10.59 -9.12 5.51
CA GLN A 347 -11.44 -9.44 6.66
C GLN A 347 -10.91 -10.70 7.37
N ASN A 348 -10.57 -11.74 6.62
CA ASN A 348 -9.93 -12.94 7.18
C ASN A 348 -8.57 -12.63 7.80
N MET A 349 -7.74 -11.77 7.17
CA MET A 349 -6.42 -11.40 7.70
C MET A 349 -6.49 -10.71 9.06
N ILE A 350 -7.39 -9.74 9.26
CA ILE A 350 -7.55 -9.12 10.59
C ILE A 350 -8.20 -10.07 11.60
N MET A 351 -9.11 -10.94 11.16
CA MET A 351 -9.80 -11.90 12.03
C MET A 351 -8.86 -12.97 12.58
N ASN A 352 -8.06 -13.59 11.70
CA ASN A 352 -7.27 -14.79 12.02
C ASN A 352 -5.76 -14.51 12.13
N GLY A 353 -5.31 -13.37 11.62
CA GLY A 353 -3.88 -13.06 11.55
C GLY A 353 -3.19 -13.74 10.38
N GLY A 354 -1.88 -13.92 10.51
CA GLY A 354 -1.05 -14.59 9.52
C GLY A 354 0.43 -14.25 9.65
N VAL A 355 1.26 -14.94 8.88
CA VAL A 355 2.69 -14.61 8.75
C VAL A 355 2.91 -13.36 7.90
N CYS A 356 4.17 -13.00 7.67
CA CYS A 356 4.60 -11.74 7.04
C CYS A 356 3.81 -11.32 5.79
N GLY A 357 3.50 -12.25 4.89
CA GLY A 357 2.70 -11.98 3.70
C GLY A 357 1.33 -11.38 4.00
N ARG A 358 0.54 -12.00 4.90
CA ARG A 358 -0.79 -11.51 5.28
C ARG A 358 -0.73 -10.14 5.96
N ARG A 359 0.27 -9.93 6.83
CA ARG A 359 0.50 -8.64 7.52
C ARG A 359 0.84 -7.53 6.52
N ALA A 360 1.73 -7.79 5.57
CA ALA A 360 2.05 -6.84 4.51
C ALA A 360 0.85 -6.54 3.61
N PHE A 361 0.05 -7.56 3.26
CA PHE A 361 -1.15 -7.38 2.44
C PHE A 361 -2.22 -6.55 3.14
N PHE A 362 -2.51 -6.84 4.41
CA PHE A 362 -3.45 -6.03 5.20
C PHE A 362 -2.94 -4.59 5.38
N GLY A 363 -1.64 -4.41 5.61
CA GLY A 363 -1.04 -3.08 5.73
C GLY A 363 -1.20 -2.24 4.46
N ARG A 364 -0.94 -2.82 3.28
CA ARG A 364 -1.19 -2.11 2.01
C ARG A 364 -2.66 -1.80 1.80
N PHE A 365 -3.54 -2.76 2.10
CA PHE A 365 -4.99 -2.57 2.01
C PHE A 365 -5.44 -1.38 2.87
N ILE A 366 -5.07 -1.37 4.15
CA ILE A 366 -5.54 -0.31 5.05
C ILE A 366 -5.01 1.06 4.66
N LEU A 367 -3.76 1.16 4.22
CA LEU A 367 -3.20 2.40 3.68
C LEU A 367 -3.98 2.92 2.45
N ARG A 368 -4.28 2.04 1.48
CA ARG A 368 -5.09 2.41 0.30
C ARG A 368 -6.48 2.85 0.67
N THR A 369 -7.11 2.26 1.68
CA THR A 369 -8.45 2.65 2.09
C THR A 369 -8.54 4.13 2.43
N PHE A 370 -7.46 4.71 2.98
CA PHE A 370 -7.33 6.13 3.34
C PHE A 370 -6.59 6.98 2.28
N GLY A 371 -6.37 6.45 1.08
CA GLY A 371 -5.78 7.20 -0.02
C GLY A 371 -4.25 7.35 0.05
N ILE A 372 -3.56 6.50 0.81
CA ILE A 372 -2.09 6.55 0.91
C ILE A 372 -1.44 5.66 -0.17
N PRO A 373 -0.52 6.20 -1.00
CA PRO A 373 0.27 5.42 -1.95
C PRO A 373 1.05 4.30 -1.27
N THR A 374 0.95 3.08 -1.80
CA THR A 374 1.69 1.93 -1.22
C THR A 374 2.01 0.85 -2.25
N LEU A 375 3.18 0.25 -2.07
CA LEU A 375 3.76 -0.74 -2.97
C LEU A 375 4.14 -2.01 -2.24
N ALA A 376 4.12 -3.10 -2.99
CA ALA A 376 4.62 -4.38 -2.54
C ALA A 376 6.15 -4.38 -2.56
N ARG A 377 6.77 -4.64 -1.41
CA ARG A 377 8.23 -4.65 -1.23
C ARG A 377 8.65 -6.00 -0.60
N PRO A 378 8.82 -7.08 -1.38
CA PRO A 378 9.46 -8.30 -0.87
C PRO A 378 10.93 -8.09 -0.48
N GLN A 379 11.44 -8.96 0.39
CA GLN A 379 12.86 -9.11 0.71
C GLN A 379 13.21 -10.58 0.92
N PRO A 380 14.49 -10.97 1.05
CA PRO A 380 14.87 -12.35 1.29
C PRO A 380 14.16 -12.95 2.52
N GLY A 381 13.33 -13.98 2.27
CA GLY A 381 12.63 -14.73 3.32
C GLY A 381 11.43 -14.02 3.96
N HIS A 382 11.12 -12.78 3.58
CA HIS A 382 10.15 -11.96 4.30
C HIS A 382 9.38 -11.02 3.37
N ALA A 383 8.12 -10.74 3.70
CA ALA A 383 7.29 -9.79 2.97
C ALA A 383 7.11 -8.52 3.80
N THR A 384 7.49 -7.37 3.25
CA THR A 384 7.26 -6.07 3.85
C THR A 384 6.36 -5.22 2.96
N LEU A 385 6.03 -4.03 3.46
CA LEU A 385 5.38 -3.01 2.67
C LEU A 385 6.20 -1.73 2.71
N THR A 386 6.08 -0.95 1.65
CA THR A 386 6.53 0.43 1.64
C THR A 386 5.35 1.33 1.28
N HIS A 387 5.32 2.51 1.88
CA HIS A 387 4.27 3.48 1.62
C HIS A 387 4.82 4.90 1.68
N TRP A 388 4.09 5.79 1.03
CA TRP A 388 4.37 7.21 1.06
C TRP A 388 3.90 7.82 2.39
N SER A 389 4.65 8.80 2.87
CA SER A 389 4.28 9.71 3.96
C SER A 389 4.68 11.13 3.55
N PRO A 390 4.17 12.18 4.23
CA PRO A 390 4.58 13.57 3.95
C PRO A 390 6.10 13.80 4.05
N GLU A 391 6.79 13.01 4.86
CA GLU A 391 8.25 13.05 5.03
C GLU A 391 9.02 12.20 4.00
N GLY A 392 8.31 11.47 3.13
CA GLY A 392 8.87 10.59 2.10
C GLY A 392 8.43 9.13 2.22
N TRP A 393 8.98 8.26 1.36
CA TRP A 393 8.70 6.83 1.39
C TRP A 393 9.36 6.16 2.61
N VAL A 394 8.60 5.28 3.27
CA VAL A 394 9.03 4.54 4.46
C VAL A 394 8.75 3.04 4.29
N ILE A 395 9.56 2.21 4.96
CA ILE A 395 9.38 0.76 5.04
C ILE A 395 8.83 0.40 6.43
N ASN A 396 7.82 -0.46 6.45
CA ASN A 396 7.29 -1.03 7.69
C ASN A 396 7.51 -2.54 7.72
N LEU A 397 7.69 -3.06 8.93
CA LEU A 397 7.66 -4.50 9.24
C LEU A 397 8.84 -5.30 8.69
N GLY A 398 9.97 -4.69 8.33
CA GLY A 398 11.18 -5.44 7.98
C GLY A 398 12.38 -4.56 7.69
N ALA A 399 13.40 -5.11 7.03
CA ALA A 399 14.71 -4.47 6.89
C ALA A 399 14.65 -3.21 6.01
N GLY A 400 15.57 -2.28 6.26
CA GLY A 400 15.67 -1.02 5.53
C GLY A 400 16.04 -1.15 4.04
N TRP A 401 16.16 -0.01 3.38
CA TRP A 401 16.55 0.12 1.97
C TRP A 401 17.84 -0.67 1.67
N GLY A 402 17.88 -1.32 0.52
CA GLY A 402 18.96 -2.21 0.08
C GLY A 402 18.69 -3.69 0.37
N TRP A 403 17.72 -4.03 1.22
CA TRP A 403 17.40 -5.43 1.53
C TRP A 403 16.31 -6.05 0.66
N GLY A 404 15.65 -5.29 -0.22
CA GLY A 404 14.54 -5.82 -1.01
C GLY A 404 14.32 -5.08 -2.32
N TRP A 405 13.22 -5.42 -2.96
CA TRP A 405 12.85 -4.93 -4.29
C TRP A 405 11.34 -4.71 -4.34
N LEU A 406 10.87 -3.96 -5.33
CA LEU A 406 9.45 -3.85 -5.63
C LEU A 406 8.95 -5.10 -6.37
N LYS A 407 7.64 -5.30 -6.41
CA LYS A 407 7.02 -6.48 -7.04
C LYS A 407 7.35 -6.68 -8.52
N ASP A 408 7.68 -5.61 -9.24
CA ASP A 408 8.11 -5.65 -10.65
C ASP A 408 9.59 -5.99 -10.83
N GLY A 409 10.36 -6.12 -9.74
CA GLY A 409 11.80 -6.42 -9.75
C GLY A 409 12.68 -5.20 -9.50
N THR A 410 12.12 -3.99 -9.49
CA THR A 410 12.87 -2.74 -9.26
C THR A 410 13.59 -2.77 -7.91
N GLU A 411 14.87 -2.44 -7.88
CA GLU A 411 15.63 -2.35 -6.64
C GLU A 411 15.11 -1.19 -5.75
N ASP A 412 14.95 -1.45 -4.46
CA ASP A 412 14.26 -0.51 -3.57
C ASP A 412 15.04 0.79 -3.33
N ARG A 413 16.38 0.77 -3.44
CA ARG A 413 17.24 1.95 -3.40
C ARG A 413 17.06 2.82 -4.64
N ASP A 414 16.87 2.21 -5.79
CA ASP A 414 16.62 2.94 -7.03
C ASP A 414 15.24 3.58 -7.02
N PHE A 415 14.23 2.83 -6.55
CA PHE A 415 12.91 3.39 -6.30
C PHE A 415 12.96 4.58 -5.31
N LEU A 416 13.71 4.45 -4.21
CA LEU A 416 13.84 5.54 -3.23
C LEU A 416 14.46 6.78 -3.88
N LEU A 417 15.60 6.63 -4.55
CA LEU A 417 16.27 7.76 -5.20
C LEU A 417 15.38 8.43 -6.24
N HIS A 418 14.69 7.61 -7.01
CA HIS A 418 13.75 8.05 -8.03
C HIS A 418 12.59 8.86 -7.44
N THR A 419 12.00 8.39 -6.34
CA THR A 419 10.91 9.11 -5.67
C THR A 419 11.37 10.38 -4.96
N GLN A 420 12.59 10.41 -4.42
CA GLN A 420 13.20 11.61 -3.86
C GLN A 420 13.39 12.69 -4.92
N ALA A 421 13.85 12.33 -6.12
CA ALA A 421 13.96 13.28 -7.23
C ALA A 421 12.59 13.72 -7.74
N ARG A 422 11.62 12.79 -7.85
CA ARG A 422 10.24 13.10 -8.27
C ARG A 422 9.54 14.11 -7.35
N ALA A 423 9.89 14.15 -6.07
CA ALA A 423 9.36 15.14 -5.14
C ALA A 423 9.73 16.59 -5.50
N VAL A 424 10.71 16.81 -6.37
CA VAL A 424 11.08 18.11 -6.94
C VAL A 424 10.54 18.21 -8.37
N GLU A 425 9.22 18.27 -8.51
CA GLU A 425 8.50 18.10 -9.80
C GLU A 425 9.07 18.91 -10.97
N GLY A 426 9.43 20.18 -10.72
CA GLY A 426 9.99 21.07 -11.75
C GLY A 426 11.33 20.60 -12.28
N ALA A 427 12.26 20.19 -11.40
CA ALA A 427 13.58 19.69 -11.80
C ALA A 427 13.49 18.27 -12.35
N PHE A 428 12.53 17.46 -11.89
CA PHE A 428 12.37 16.09 -12.35
C PHE A 428 12.03 15.97 -13.85
N LEU A 429 11.46 17.02 -14.46
CA LEU A 429 11.27 17.07 -15.91
C LEU A 429 12.57 16.95 -16.70
N GLU A 430 13.70 17.38 -16.14
CA GLU A 430 15.01 17.26 -16.76
C GLU A 430 15.45 15.78 -16.85
N VAL A 431 15.15 15.00 -15.81
CA VAL A 431 15.37 13.54 -15.78
C VAL A 431 14.50 12.88 -16.84
N LEU A 432 13.21 13.24 -16.89
CA LEU A 432 12.27 12.69 -17.86
C LEU A 432 12.67 12.99 -19.30
N ARG A 433 13.13 14.22 -19.61
CA ARG A 433 13.63 14.56 -20.95
C ARG A 433 14.79 13.67 -21.37
N ALA A 434 15.76 13.47 -20.48
CA ALA A 434 16.89 12.58 -20.75
C ALA A 434 16.42 11.13 -20.98
N GLN A 435 15.53 10.60 -20.14
CA GLN A 435 14.97 9.25 -20.32
C GLN A 435 14.17 9.12 -21.62
N TRP A 436 13.36 10.12 -21.97
CA TRP A 436 12.59 10.14 -23.20
C TRP A 436 13.51 10.12 -24.43
N ILE A 437 14.59 10.90 -24.41
CA ILE A 437 15.59 10.86 -25.48
C ILE A 437 16.24 9.48 -25.53
N ALA A 438 16.63 8.91 -24.39
CA ALA A 438 17.24 7.58 -24.29
C ALA A 438 16.37 6.51 -24.97
N THR A 439 15.08 6.45 -24.64
CA THR A 439 14.13 5.51 -25.27
C THR A 439 14.03 5.75 -26.78
N LEU A 440 13.99 7.01 -27.24
CA LEU A 440 13.84 7.31 -28.68
C LEU A 440 15.07 6.94 -29.50
N VAL A 441 16.28 7.09 -28.95
CA VAL A 441 17.54 6.68 -29.58
C VAL A 441 17.84 5.19 -29.42
N GLY A 442 17.01 4.45 -28.64
CA GLY A 442 17.09 3.00 -28.51
C GLY A 442 18.05 2.51 -27.43
N GLU A 443 18.32 3.32 -26.40
CA GLU A 443 19.02 2.85 -25.21
C GLU A 443 18.11 1.89 -24.40
N PRO A 444 18.65 0.83 -23.78
CA PRO A 444 17.88 -0.03 -22.88
C PRO A 444 17.29 0.77 -21.71
N ASP A 445 16.01 0.57 -21.40
CA ASP A 445 15.36 1.30 -20.30
C ASP A 445 15.96 0.94 -18.94
N VAL A 446 16.19 1.96 -18.10
CA VAL A 446 16.63 1.81 -16.70
C VAL A 446 15.88 2.81 -15.82
N LEU A 447 15.51 2.38 -14.62
CA LEU A 447 14.98 3.26 -13.58
C LEU A 447 16.10 3.78 -12.69
N GLY A 448 17.13 2.97 -12.48
CA GLY A 448 18.13 3.20 -11.45
C GLY A 448 19.52 2.67 -11.77
N PHE A 449 20.43 2.81 -10.80
CA PHE A 449 21.83 2.41 -10.97
C PHE A 449 22.05 0.90 -10.82
N HIS A 450 21.10 0.15 -10.26
CA HIS A 450 21.24 -1.30 -10.04
C HIS A 450 20.60 -2.12 -11.16
N ASP A 451 19.95 -1.49 -12.13
CA ASP A 451 19.57 -2.12 -13.40
C ASP A 451 20.81 -2.47 -14.23
N GLU A 452 20.65 -3.29 -15.27
CA GLU A 452 21.74 -3.50 -16.24
C GLU A 452 22.14 -2.16 -16.87
N PRO A 453 23.44 -1.80 -16.90
CA PRO A 453 23.85 -0.48 -17.35
C PRO A 453 23.41 -0.15 -18.78
N SER A 454 22.90 1.07 -18.97
CA SER A 454 22.39 1.58 -20.24
C SER A 454 23.43 2.43 -20.99
N GLY A 455 22.97 3.34 -21.85
CA GLY A 455 23.77 4.28 -22.62
C GLY A 455 23.95 5.65 -21.96
N PHE A 456 24.26 6.65 -22.80
CA PHE A 456 24.62 8.00 -22.39
C PHE A 456 23.44 8.75 -21.76
N TRP A 457 22.28 8.74 -22.41
CA TRP A 457 21.14 9.55 -21.98
C TRP A 457 20.52 9.03 -20.69
N ASN A 458 20.42 7.71 -20.55
CA ASN A 458 19.97 7.11 -19.31
C ASN A 458 20.99 7.29 -18.18
N GLY A 459 22.30 7.15 -18.45
CA GLY A 459 23.33 7.52 -17.47
C GLY A 459 23.17 8.98 -17.02
N LEU A 460 23.00 9.91 -17.95
CA LEU A 460 22.79 11.33 -17.66
C LEU A 460 21.54 11.56 -16.80
N ALA A 461 20.43 10.88 -17.11
CA ALA A 461 19.21 10.93 -16.32
C ALA A 461 19.43 10.47 -14.87
N LEU A 462 20.17 9.36 -14.67
CA LEU A 462 20.46 8.81 -13.34
C LEU A 462 21.34 9.74 -12.49
N TYR A 463 22.36 10.37 -13.09
CA TYR A 463 23.16 11.37 -12.38
C TYR A 463 22.37 12.65 -12.10
N ARG A 464 21.50 13.10 -13.01
CA ARG A 464 20.63 14.25 -12.74
C ARG A 464 19.64 13.93 -11.62
N GLN A 465 19.06 12.73 -11.61
CA GLN A 465 18.21 12.24 -10.54
C GLN A 465 18.93 12.28 -9.19
N ARG A 466 20.18 11.80 -9.13
CA ARG A 466 21.04 11.88 -7.94
C ARG A 466 21.27 13.32 -7.50
N ALA A 467 21.65 14.20 -8.43
CA ALA A 467 21.89 15.61 -8.15
C ALA A 467 20.66 16.31 -7.57
N ILE A 468 19.46 16.06 -8.11
CA ILE A 468 18.20 16.63 -7.60
C ILE A 468 17.96 16.19 -6.15
N ALA A 469 18.14 14.90 -5.84
CA ALA A 469 17.96 14.39 -4.49
C ALA A 469 18.98 14.99 -3.50
N ASP A 470 20.23 15.14 -3.93
CA ASP A 470 21.30 15.76 -3.13
C ASP A 470 21.04 17.25 -2.88
N GLU A 471 20.64 18.01 -3.91
CA GLU A 471 20.28 19.42 -3.83
C GLU A 471 19.07 19.65 -2.92
N ALA A 472 18.08 18.76 -2.98
CA ALA A 472 16.92 18.74 -2.10
C ALA A 472 17.25 18.29 -0.66
N LYS A 473 18.47 17.81 -0.42
CA LYS A 473 18.91 17.21 0.85
C LYS A 473 17.96 16.10 1.30
N ALA A 474 17.51 15.29 0.34
CA ALA A 474 16.56 14.23 0.60
C ALA A 474 17.13 13.22 1.59
N VAL A 475 16.34 12.86 2.61
CA VAL A 475 16.76 11.91 3.65
C VAL A 475 16.00 10.61 3.48
N ALA A 476 16.72 9.49 3.51
CA ALA A 476 16.11 8.18 3.57
C ALA A 476 15.52 7.95 4.97
N LEU A 477 14.20 7.76 5.05
CA LEU A 477 13.55 7.40 6.30
C LEU A 477 13.99 6.01 6.75
N ALA A 478 14.30 5.88 8.04
CA ALA A 478 14.61 4.58 8.64
C ALA A 478 13.36 3.67 8.61
N ALA A 479 13.58 2.38 8.37
CA ALA A 479 12.52 1.38 8.48
C ALA A 479 12.00 1.31 9.92
N VAL A 480 10.69 1.14 10.07
CA VAL A 480 10.02 1.05 11.37
C VAL A 480 9.40 -0.33 11.59
N GLY A 481 9.40 -0.78 12.85
CA GLY A 481 8.88 -2.09 13.22
C GLY A 481 9.70 -3.25 12.64
N THR A 482 11.02 -3.08 12.56
CA THR A 482 11.96 -4.10 12.07
C THR A 482 11.94 -5.37 12.95
N ASP A 483 11.63 -5.21 14.23
CA ASP A 483 11.55 -6.26 15.26
C ASP A 483 10.20 -7.01 15.27
N ILE A 484 9.17 -6.43 14.65
CA ILE A 484 7.80 -6.97 14.62
C ILE A 484 7.38 -7.48 13.23
N GLY A 485 8.33 -7.69 12.33
CA GLY A 485 8.09 -8.41 11.08
C GLY A 485 7.59 -9.84 11.33
N GLU A 486 8.15 -10.50 12.33
CA GLU A 486 7.87 -11.91 12.69
C GLU A 486 7.42 -12.08 14.15
N ALA A 487 6.96 -11.00 14.78
CA ALA A 487 6.57 -11.01 16.19
C ALA A 487 5.22 -10.34 16.43
N ASN A 488 4.58 -10.77 17.51
CA ASN A 488 3.35 -10.18 18.01
C ASN A 488 3.58 -8.96 18.90
N GLU A 489 4.75 -8.87 19.52
CA GLU A 489 5.10 -7.83 20.48
C GLU A 489 6.41 -7.16 20.08
N SER A 490 6.44 -5.86 20.29
CA SER A 490 7.57 -4.99 19.99
C SER A 490 8.52 -4.92 21.19
N LYS A 491 9.81 -4.82 20.91
CA LYS A 491 10.84 -4.46 21.90
C LYS A 491 10.78 -2.97 22.25
N GLU A 492 10.25 -2.16 21.34
CA GLU A 492 9.92 -0.76 21.59
C GLU A 492 8.57 -0.66 22.32
N LYS A 493 8.53 0.12 23.41
CA LYS A 493 7.30 0.37 24.15
C LYS A 493 6.45 1.40 23.40
N ASP A 494 5.19 1.06 23.16
CA ASP A 494 4.22 2.02 22.64
C ASP A 494 3.93 3.10 23.68
N VAL A 495 3.88 4.35 23.23
CA VAL A 495 3.37 5.46 24.03
C VAL A 495 1.85 5.31 24.11
N VAL A 496 1.33 5.17 25.32
CA VAL A 496 -0.12 5.22 25.58
C VAL A 496 -0.53 6.69 25.57
N GLU A 497 -1.19 7.12 24.50
CA GLU A 497 -1.68 8.49 24.39
C GLU A 497 -2.73 8.76 25.47
N SER A 498 -2.55 9.86 26.20
CA SER A 498 -3.55 10.34 27.14
C SER A 498 -4.67 11.05 26.38
N VAL A 499 -5.90 10.77 26.78
CA VAL A 499 -7.09 11.47 26.29
C VAL A 499 -7.68 12.25 27.45
N ASP A 500 -8.11 13.48 27.19
CA ASP A 500 -8.85 14.25 28.18
C ASP A 500 -10.25 13.65 28.34
N ILE A 501 -10.60 13.26 29.58
CA ILE A 501 -11.86 12.60 29.90
C ILE A 501 -12.60 13.49 30.88
N THR A 502 -13.65 14.14 30.39
CA THR A 502 -14.45 15.07 31.19
C THR A 502 -15.42 14.32 32.12
N ALA A 503 -16.02 15.05 33.07
CA ALA A 503 -17.12 14.50 33.89
C ALA A 503 -18.33 14.10 33.03
N ASP A 504 -18.56 14.81 31.93
CA ASP A 504 -19.64 14.56 30.98
C ASP A 504 -19.43 13.24 30.23
N ASP A 505 -18.20 12.93 29.83
CA ASP A 505 -17.85 11.67 29.17
C ASP A 505 -18.10 10.45 30.07
N ARG A 506 -18.00 10.62 31.39
CA ARG A 506 -18.21 9.55 32.39
C ARG A 506 -19.63 9.49 32.91
N ARG A 507 -20.50 10.40 32.51
CA ARG A 507 -21.83 10.53 33.09
C ARG A 507 -22.67 9.29 32.76
N ILE A 508 -23.03 8.54 33.80
CA ILE A 508 -24.02 7.47 33.72
C ILE A 508 -25.40 8.12 33.67
N VAL A 509 -26.21 7.75 32.67
CA VAL A 509 -27.51 8.39 32.41
C VAL A 509 -28.62 7.36 32.58
N ALA A 510 -29.61 7.67 33.42
CA ALA A 510 -30.85 6.93 33.50
C ALA A 510 -31.86 7.49 32.48
N GLY A 511 -32.34 6.64 31.57
CA GLY A 511 -33.40 6.95 30.62
C GLY A 511 -34.78 6.93 31.27
N THR A 512 -35.74 7.60 30.63
CA THR A 512 -37.13 7.66 31.09
C THR A 512 -37.85 6.31 31.04
N ASP A 513 -37.34 5.36 30.27
CA ASP A 513 -37.84 3.99 30.17
C ASP A 513 -37.23 3.03 31.22
N GLY A 514 -36.49 3.57 32.19
CA GLY A 514 -35.80 2.81 33.24
C GLY A 514 -34.51 2.15 32.78
N SER A 515 -34.04 2.42 31.56
CA SER A 515 -32.71 2.01 31.10
C SER A 515 -31.62 2.87 31.76
N ILE A 516 -30.41 2.31 31.92
CA ILE A 516 -29.24 3.02 32.43
C ILE A 516 -28.12 2.81 31.41
N THR A 517 -27.65 3.90 30.81
CA THR A 517 -26.50 3.90 29.90
C THR A 517 -25.23 4.22 30.69
N ILE A 518 -24.25 3.33 30.62
CA ILE A 518 -22.94 3.46 31.25
C ILE A 518 -21.91 3.64 30.13
N PRO A 519 -21.34 4.85 29.95
CA PRO A 519 -20.25 5.05 29.01
C PRO A 519 -19.07 4.13 29.34
N ALA A 520 -18.42 3.52 28.34
CA ALA A 520 -17.30 2.60 28.59
C ALA A 520 -16.07 3.30 29.20
N VAL A 521 -16.01 4.63 29.19
CA VAL A 521 -14.97 5.40 29.86
C VAL A 521 -15.33 5.81 31.29
N ALA A 522 -16.53 5.46 31.77
CA ALA A 522 -16.97 5.71 33.15
C ALA A 522 -16.33 4.75 34.17
N CYS A 523 -15.24 4.06 33.81
CA CYS A 523 -14.54 3.13 34.67
C CYS A 523 -14.15 3.79 36.02
N SER A 524 -14.47 3.13 37.13
CA SER A 524 -13.88 3.42 38.43
C SER A 524 -12.43 2.93 38.51
N ARG A 525 -12.07 1.91 37.72
CA ARG A 525 -10.71 1.42 37.57
C ARG A 525 -10.52 0.68 36.22
N PRO A 526 -9.46 0.95 35.45
CA PRO A 526 -8.58 2.11 35.59
C PRO A 526 -9.31 3.41 35.21
N THR A 527 -8.92 4.54 35.80
CA THR A 527 -9.52 5.86 35.48
C THR A 527 -8.83 6.55 34.31
N ALA A 528 -7.65 6.07 33.89
CA ALA A 528 -6.91 6.54 32.72
C ALA A 528 -6.48 5.36 31.85
N SER A 529 -6.04 5.64 30.62
CA SER A 529 -5.55 4.60 29.71
C SER A 529 -4.35 3.85 30.31
N THR A 530 -4.31 2.54 30.11
CA THR A 530 -3.18 1.65 30.36
C THR A 530 -2.70 1.05 29.03
N ALA A 531 -1.68 0.20 29.06
CA ALA A 531 -1.25 -0.54 27.87
C ALA A 531 -2.32 -1.52 27.35
N LYS A 532 -3.18 -2.02 28.25
CA LYS A 532 -4.25 -2.98 27.93
C LYS A 532 -5.59 -2.32 27.69
N ILE A 533 -5.93 -1.28 28.46
CA ILE A 533 -7.22 -0.59 28.39
C ILE A 533 -6.97 0.83 27.87
N ILE A 534 -7.32 1.08 26.62
CA ILE A 534 -7.04 2.36 25.95
C ILE A 534 -8.35 3.13 25.81
N PHE A 535 -8.41 4.34 26.39
CA PHE A 535 -9.50 5.27 26.12
C PHE A 535 -9.15 6.13 24.90
N MET A 536 -10.10 6.28 23.98
CA MET A 536 -9.92 7.00 22.72
C MET A 536 -11.20 7.71 22.30
N LYS A 537 -11.09 8.73 21.43
CA LYS A 537 -12.26 9.37 20.81
C LYS A 537 -13.02 8.38 19.96
N SER A 538 -14.34 8.53 19.88
CA SER A 538 -15.21 7.67 19.08
C SER A 538 -15.74 8.38 17.84
N ALA A 539 -15.85 7.65 16.73
CA ALA A 539 -16.54 8.13 15.53
C ALA A 539 -18.04 8.41 15.75
N LEU A 540 -18.65 7.83 16.80
CA LEU A 540 -20.03 8.11 17.21
C LEU A 540 -20.15 9.35 18.12
N GLY A 541 -19.05 10.07 18.36
CA GLY A 541 -18.98 11.13 19.35
C GLY A 541 -18.65 10.63 20.77
N GLY A 542 -18.13 11.53 21.60
CA GLY A 542 -17.58 11.19 22.92
C GLY A 542 -16.39 10.23 22.82
N LEU A 543 -16.25 9.37 23.82
CA LEU A 543 -15.13 8.43 23.93
C LEU A 543 -15.58 6.95 23.86
N GLN A 544 -14.60 6.06 23.67
CA GLN A 544 -14.73 4.61 23.69
C GLN A 544 -13.54 3.97 24.42
N LEU A 545 -13.71 2.73 24.86
CA LEU A 545 -12.67 1.88 25.45
C LEU A 545 -12.25 0.84 24.42
N HIS A 546 -10.95 0.69 24.18
CA HIS A 546 -10.40 -0.46 23.44
C HIS A 546 -9.55 -1.32 24.37
N TYR A 547 -9.91 -2.60 24.45
CA TYR A 547 -9.14 -3.61 25.15
C TYR A 547 -8.13 -4.20 24.17
N ASN A 548 -6.85 -3.89 24.35
CA ASN A 548 -5.77 -4.24 23.45
C ASN A 548 -5.54 -5.76 23.38
N ARG A 549 -5.13 -6.26 22.21
CA ARG A 549 -4.82 -7.68 21.98
C ARG A 549 -3.57 -8.12 22.75
N THR A 550 -2.51 -7.32 22.73
CA THR A 550 -1.18 -7.66 23.29
C THR A 550 -1.08 -7.38 24.79
N GLY A 551 -0.06 -7.92 25.46
CA GLY A 551 0.15 -7.76 26.90
C GLY A 551 -0.79 -8.58 27.80
N GLU A 552 -0.53 -8.55 29.10
CA GLU A 552 -1.27 -9.32 30.09
C GLU A 552 -2.74 -8.90 30.20
N PRO A 553 -3.67 -9.83 30.49
CA PRO A 553 -5.06 -9.48 30.76
C PRO A 553 -5.20 -8.50 31.94
N GLU A 554 -6.09 -7.52 31.79
CA GLU A 554 -6.36 -6.51 32.81
C GLU A 554 -7.87 -6.44 33.07
N THR A 555 -8.28 -6.26 34.32
CA THR A 555 -9.68 -6.07 34.68
C THR A 555 -10.07 -4.60 34.62
N PHE A 556 -11.32 -4.31 34.27
CA PHE A 556 -11.88 -2.97 34.41
C PHE A 556 -13.20 -2.99 35.17
N GLU A 557 -13.51 -1.91 35.85
CA GLU A 557 -14.53 -1.85 36.90
C GLU A 557 -15.40 -0.61 36.74
N TYR A 558 -16.69 -0.75 37.03
CA TYR A 558 -17.64 0.36 37.12
C TYR A 558 -18.34 0.33 38.47
N THR A 559 -18.54 1.51 39.04
CA THR A 559 -19.46 1.72 40.17
C THR A 559 -20.74 2.34 39.64
N ILE A 560 -21.89 1.74 39.95
CA ILE A 560 -23.21 2.23 39.54
C ILE A 560 -24.18 2.23 40.72
N ASP A 561 -25.10 3.17 40.73
CA ASP A 561 -26.22 3.19 41.68
C ASP A 561 -27.51 2.83 40.96
N VAL A 562 -28.28 1.88 41.51
CA VAL A 562 -29.61 1.53 40.98
C VAL A 562 -30.70 1.74 42.04
N ALA A 563 -31.86 2.23 41.63
CA ALA A 563 -32.93 2.60 42.55
C ALA A 563 -33.62 1.40 43.22
N GLU A 564 -33.61 0.25 42.55
CA GLU A 564 -34.30 -0.97 42.98
C GLU A 564 -33.41 -2.19 42.81
N ALA A 565 -33.46 -3.11 43.78
CA ALA A 565 -32.82 -4.40 43.67
C ALA A 565 -33.58 -5.30 42.69
N GLY A 566 -32.87 -6.23 42.04
CA GLY A 566 -33.47 -7.24 41.17
C GLY A 566 -32.58 -7.64 40.00
N PRO A 567 -33.12 -8.44 39.07
CA PRO A 567 -32.43 -8.80 37.85
C PRO A 567 -32.39 -7.63 36.86
N TYR A 568 -31.22 -7.38 36.29
CA TYR A 568 -31.03 -6.42 35.20
C TYR A 568 -30.43 -7.14 33.99
N ALA A 569 -31.01 -6.89 32.83
CA ALA A 569 -30.45 -7.25 31.55
C ALA A 569 -29.32 -6.26 31.22
N LEU A 570 -28.09 -6.76 31.14
CA LEU A 570 -26.89 -6.02 30.74
C LEU A 570 -26.51 -6.39 29.31
N SER A 571 -26.40 -5.41 28.42
CA SER A 571 -25.79 -5.55 27.10
C SER A 571 -24.66 -4.55 26.89
N ALA A 572 -23.82 -4.79 25.89
CA ALA A 572 -22.69 -3.95 25.54
C ALA A 572 -22.75 -3.59 24.05
N ARG A 573 -22.53 -2.31 23.72
CA ARG A 573 -22.31 -1.88 22.34
C ARG A 573 -20.82 -2.00 22.03
N VAL A 574 -20.48 -2.87 21.09
CA VAL A 574 -19.10 -3.32 20.85
C VAL A 574 -18.72 -3.33 19.38
N VAL A 575 -17.41 -3.32 19.14
CA VAL A 575 -16.78 -3.67 17.86
C VAL A 575 -15.79 -4.80 18.12
N THR A 576 -15.89 -5.85 17.31
CA THR A 576 -14.97 -6.99 17.31
C THR A 576 -14.51 -7.29 15.89
N VAL A 577 -13.27 -7.75 15.75
CA VAL A 577 -12.72 -8.21 14.45
C VAL A 577 -12.39 -9.70 14.46
N THR A 578 -12.42 -10.34 15.64
CA THR A 578 -12.25 -11.79 15.81
C THR A 578 -13.44 -12.36 16.56
N GLY A 579 -13.84 -13.59 16.22
CA GLY A 579 -14.92 -14.30 16.93
C GLY A 579 -14.48 -14.86 18.29
N ASP A 580 -15.40 -15.50 19.00
CA ASP A 580 -15.15 -16.16 20.30
C ASP A 580 -14.56 -15.21 21.36
N GLN A 581 -15.14 -14.00 21.44
CA GLN A 581 -14.72 -12.97 22.40
C GLN A 581 -15.76 -12.85 23.51
N HIS A 582 -15.28 -12.74 24.74
CA HIS A 582 -16.13 -12.77 25.93
C HIS A 582 -15.77 -11.64 26.90
N LEU A 583 -16.78 -11.17 27.64
CA LEU A 583 -16.63 -10.38 28.86
C LEU A 583 -17.21 -11.17 30.04
N ARG A 584 -16.38 -11.40 31.06
CA ARG A 584 -16.79 -12.05 32.31
C ARG A 584 -17.06 -11.01 33.37
N ILE A 585 -18.30 -10.96 33.86
CA ILE A 585 -18.81 -9.94 34.78
C ILE A 585 -18.94 -10.52 36.19
N SER A 586 -18.14 -10.02 37.13
CA SER A 586 -18.33 -10.26 38.56
C SER A 586 -19.09 -9.07 39.16
N VAL A 587 -20.24 -9.36 39.77
CA VAL A 587 -21.11 -8.35 40.40
C VAL A 587 -20.88 -8.37 41.89
N ASN A 588 -20.55 -7.21 42.47
CA ASN A 588 -20.32 -7.04 43.91
C ASN A 588 -19.33 -8.07 44.49
N GLY A 589 -18.33 -8.48 43.71
CA GLY A 589 -17.31 -9.45 44.11
C GLY A 589 -17.76 -10.91 44.08
N ALA A 590 -18.85 -11.24 43.37
CA ALA A 590 -19.27 -12.63 43.17
C ALA A 590 -18.14 -13.49 42.57
N GLU A 591 -17.91 -14.66 43.17
CA GLU A 591 -16.83 -15.59 42.76
C GLU A 591 -17.05 -16.19 41.38
N VAL A 592 -18.31 -16.43 41.01
CA VAL A 592 -18.69 -16.98 39.71
C VAL A 592 -19.11 -15.82 38.80
N PRO A 593 -18.30 -15.44 37.79
CA PRO A 593 -18.67 -14.38 36.88
C PRO A 593 -19.74 -14.84 35.88
N VAL A 594 -20.62 -13.92 35.48
CA VAL A 594 -21.55 -14.11 34.37
C VAL A 594 -20.79 -13.92 33.06
N ASP A 595 -20.92 -14.86 32.13
CA ASP A 595 -20.25 -14.81 30.84
C ASP A 595 -21.13 -14.12 29.79
N MET A 596 -20.62 -13.05 29.18
CA MET A 596 -21.26 -12.36 28.06
C MET A 596 -20.47 -12.64 26.79
N VAL A 597 -21.10 -13.37 25.86
CA VAL A 597 -20.59 -13.60 24.52
C VAL A 597 -20.72 -12.31 23.70
N LEU A 598 -19.64 -11.90 23.05
CA LEU A 598 -19.63 -10.74 22.16
C LEU A 598 -19.86 -11.18 20.71
N PRO A 599 -20.70 -10.45 19.93
CA PRO A 599 -20.92 -10.74 18.53
C PRO A 599 -19.63 -10.51 17.72
N LEU A 600 -19.45 -11.26 16.62
CA LEU A 600 -18.45 -10.95 15.59
C LEU A 600 -19.02 -9.86 14.68
N THR A 601 -18.55 -8.62 14.85
CA THR A 601 -19.11 -7.46 14.13
C THR A 601 -18.32 -7.07 12.90
N MET A 602 -17.15 -7.69 12.69
CA MET A 602 -16.23 -7.39 11.60
C MET A 602 -15.91 -5.90 11.49
N GLY A 603 -15.72 -5.21 12.61
CA GLY A 603 -15.37 -3.79 12.61
C GLY A 603 -16.55 -2.81 12.66
N MET A 604 -17.79 -3.30 12.65
CA MET A 604 -18.97 -2.45 12.79
C MET A 604 -19.45 -2.39 14.23
N TRP A 605 -20.22 -1.35 14.59
CA TRP A 605 -20.89 -1.30 15.89
C TRP A 605 -22.08 -2.26 15.90
N ASP A 606 -22.14 -3.11 16.92
CA ASP A 606 -23.30 -3.94 17.20
C ASP A 606 -23.53 -4.05 18.72
N THR A 607 -24.68 -4.58 19.12
CA THR A 607 -25.03 -4.80 20.53
C THR A 607 -24.98 -6.28 20.88
N SER A 608 -24.32 -6.62 21.98
CA SER A 608 -24.31 -8.00 22.47
C SER A 608 -25.71 -8.47 22.92
N ALA A 609 -25.92 -9.78 22.90
CA ALA A 609 -27.05 -10.37 23.60
C ALA A 609 -26.97 -10.00 25.08
N ALA A 610 -28.12 -9.64 25.66
CA ALA A 610 -28.16 -9.24 27.05
C ALA A 610 -27.96 -10.46 27.97
N VAL A 611 -27.21 -10.28 29.05
CA VAL A 611 -27.07 -11.24 30.15
C VAL A 611 -27.75 -10.70 31.40
N VAL A 612 -28.36 -11.58 32.17
CA VAL A 612 -29.04 -11.18 33.41
C VAL A 612 -28.03 -11.16 34.55
N ILE A 613 -27.94 -10.02 35.22
CA ILE A 613 -27.12 -9.82 36.41
C ILE A 613 -27.97 -9.37 37.61
N PRO A 614 -27.71 -9.86 38.83
CA PRO A 614 -28.44 -9.43 40.02
C PRO A 614 -27.81 -8.16 40.59
N LEU A 615 -28.60 -7.08 40.75
CA LEU A 615 -28.16 -5.85 41.40
C LEU A 615 -28.89 -5.62 42.72
N ILE A 616 -28.19 -5.06 43.71
CA ILE A 616 -28.79 -4.59 44.96
C ILE A 616 -29.25 -3.14 44.83
N LYS A 617 -30.18 -2.70 45.68
CA LYS A 617 -30.55 -1.28 45.74
C LYS A 617 -29.36 -0.44 46.22
N GLY A 618 -29.11 0.68 45.56
CA GLY A 618 -27.97 1.55 45.81
C GLY A 618 -26.74 1.12 45.03
N ARG A 619 -25.58 1.26 45.65
CA ARG A 619 -24.27 1.11 45.01
C ARG A 619 -23.96 -0.35 44.67
N ASN A 620 -23.57 -0.59 43.44
CA ASN A 620 -23.07 -1.85 42.92
C ASN A 620 -21.72 -1.65 42.24
N THR A 621 -20.89 -2.69 42.27
CA THR A 621 -19.63 -2.75 41.52
C THR A 621 -19.71 -3.84 40.46
N LEU A 622 -19.43 -3.48 39.21
CA LEU A 622 -19.33 -4.41 38.09
C LEU A 622 -17.88 -4.53 37.66
N THR A 623 -17.26 -5.69 37.89
CA THR A 623 -15.89 -5.97 37.46
C THR A 623 -15.89 -6.85 36.24
N PHE A 624 -15.31 -6.36 35.15
CA PHE A 624 -15.15 -7.04 33.88
C PHE A 624 -13.75 -7.63 33.77
N SER A 625 -13.68 -8.89 33.34
CA SER A 625 -12.45 -9.60 33.10
C SER A 625 -12.53 -10.37 31.78
N ARG A 626 -11.36 -10.71 31.23
CA ARG A 626 -11.22 -11.51 30.01
C ARG A 626 -10.13 -12.56 30.24
N SER A 627 -10.38 -13.77 29.79
CA SER A 627 -9.48 -14.92 29.98
C SER A 627 -9.68 -15.94 28.87
N GLY A 628 -8.68 -16.76 28.60
CA GLY A 628 -8.68 -17.78 27.55
C GLY A 628 -7.54 -17.58 26.56
N ASP A 629 -7.33 -18.56 25.68
CA ASP A 629 -6.15 -18.60 24.81
C ASP A 629 -6.28 -17.69 23.58
N ASN A 630 -7.50 -17.19 23.29
CA ASN A 630 -7.81 -16.36 22.13
C ASN A 630 -8.31 -14.95 22.50
N ILE A 631 -7.68 -14.31 23.51
CA ILE A 631 -7.97 -12.89 23.80
C ILE A 631 -7.50 -12.03 22.63
N ARG A 632 -8.45 -11.35 21.99
CA ARG A 632 -8.21 -10.40 20.89
C ARG A 632 -8.71 -9.01 21.24
N GLY A 633 -8.42 -8.03 20.39
CA GLY A 633 -8.86 -6.68 20.62
C GLY A 633 -10.39 -6.57 20.59
N VAL A 634 -10.95 -5.75 21.49
CA VAL A 634 -12.39 -5.48 21.58
C VAL A 634 -12.57 -4.00 21.89
N THR A 635 -13.40 -3.32 21.12
CA THR A 635 -13.78 -1.93 21.40
C THR A 635 -15.19 -1.89 21.98
N ILE A 636 -15.41 -1.07 23.00
CA ILE A 636 -16.67 -0.93 23.72
C ILE A 636 -17.03 0.56 23.77
N LYS A 637 -18.26 0.91 23.37
CA LYS A 637 -18.77 2.29 23.46
C LYS A 637 -19.42 2.56 24.81
N ASP A 638 -20.36 1.69 25.16
CA ASP A 638 -21.22 1.82 26.33
C ASP A 638 -21.83 0.47 26.69
N PHE A 639 -22.31 0.39 27.93
CA PHE A 639 -23.17 -0.68 28.42
C PHE A 639 -24.57 -0.16 28.65
N MET A 640 -25.56 -1.00 28.40
CA MET A 640 -26.96 -0.72 28.68
C MET A 640 -27.47 -1.68 29.74
N LEU A 641 -28.02 -1.14 30.82
CA LEU A 641 -28.74 -1.88 31.83
C LEU A 641 -30.22 -1.58 31.71
N LYS A 642 -31.05 -2.61 31.75
CA LYS A 642 -32.50 -2.45 31.88
C LYS A 642 -33.01 -3.47 32.86
N ARG A 643 -33.88 -3.06 33.78
CA ARG A 643 -34.50 -4.01 34.71
C ARG A 643 -35.24 -5.08 33.90
N SER A 644 -34.97 -6.35 34.19
CA SER A 644 -35.65 -7.45 33.53
C SER A 644 -37.02 -7.64 34.18
N ALA A 645 -38.08 -7.63 33.37
CA ALA A 645 -39.31 -8.30 33.77
C ALA A 645 -39.01 -9.81 33.74
N ILE A 646 -39.21 -10.51 34.86
CA ILE A 646 -39.26 -11.97 34.84
C ILE A 646 -40.60 -12.37 34.23
#